data_AF-A0A2E3C8S7-F1
#
_entry.id   AF-A0A2E3C8S7-F1
#
_cell.length_a   1.000
_cell.length_b   1.000
_cell.length_c   1.000
_cell.angle_alpha   90.00
_cell.angle_beta   90.00
_cell.angle_gamma   90.00
#
_symmetry.space_group_name_H-M   'P 1'
#
loop_
_entity.id
_entity.type
_entity.pdbx_description
1 polymer ?
#
loop_
_entity_poly.entity_id
_entity_poly.type
_entity_poly.pdbx_seq_one_letter_code
_entity_poly.pdbx_strand_id
1 'polypeptide(L)'
;MANDLSNAAGWWGINRCPRAVIVVSGDSPADALAATALSDPTGNSSEPYLRRTAAADPLFDPVGAYKRVDTDYAPVIVTSAARRGATKLSAASRFAVQDLRNGGCTSAREAIIVGGVSAVPVAVEEELLGMGFDSVFRVAGSNRFGTAAAVAQALGTASAVTGVTGCNDGSSTDGSTRMTFYNNSVVEWRPSGTDCRLLNRTVVLADGLTGADAIAAGWWTSFWQVPVLLHNGTDVLPFETAEALETLNISNLVILGGEARISEAVAQEAAELSGATTWRVAGRDRYETSIKMAERLGGWWGSTSSMDTSSSMLCFAGSSGSGRGSRGWADALGAGAWCAAASGAAANRTPPARRLGPTYGASPFDAVPPERLSRDAVPVILVRAGSDQLPSSVADFLARNFDPNQYWCSSVSASAGCAVPGFSVLFGGTSIISDAIANQISSAVGGSVEGVGVQTKPDIAGVFGTKMSLSPVFRELGSGYLQMCSNRGGYSDARWLLMGVGQQSVPLTTVDIMAQSWYLRDGDGMARLPGLGAPGCVKGSFGGEEKLWIKAVGLDGLTSNSVAVGSDSAKYLGLSDFITARPAYETSGIDSSSDPNTGGTSLWRFRAYAPPILVSSNQEEISAVDSEISITLNRGNSIDGLAPDSFAASWILELANGSISGTAEGEALYIDGVWKLRGFSDLSAGSATDLRGRGGFKADITVLEPGLGDDFLEWQFDTYSW
;
A
#
# COMPACT_ATOMS: atom_id res chain seq x y z
N MET A 1 -11.82 -6.15 -7.99
CA MET A 1 -10.93 -7.10 -7.30
C MET A 1 -10.17 -6.30 -6.25
N ALA A 2 -10.21 -6.51 -4.94
CA ALA A 2 -10.88 -7.49 -4.07
C ALA A 2 -11.14 -6.76 -2.73
N ASN A 3 -12.36 -6.83 -2.18
CA ASN A 3 -12.74 -6.12 -0.95
C ASN A 3 -12.71 -7.02 0.30
N ASP A 4 -12.22 -8.26 0.18
CA ASP A 4 -12.00 -9.14 1.33
C ASP A 4 -10.66 -9.88 1.20
N LEU A 5 -10.07 -10.26 2.35
CA LEU A 5 -8.81 -10.98 2.45
C LEU A 5 -8.91 -12.44 1.94
N SER A 6 -10.11 -13.01 1.83
CA SER A 6 -10.39 -14.36 1.37
C SER A 6 -10.22 -14.53 -0.15
N ASN A 7 -10.46 -13.46 -0.91
CA ASN A 7 -10.29 -13.38 -2.38
C ASN A 7 -8.93 -12.82 -2.79
N ALA A 8 -8.16 -12.26 -1.85
CA ALA A 8 -6.74 -11.96 -2.05
C ALA A 8 -5.96 -13.28 -1.96
N ALA A 9 -5.96 -14.05 -3.05
CA ALA A 9 -5.43 -15.41 -3.18
C ALA A 9 -3.94 -15.63 -2.79
N GLY A 10 -3.29 -14.68 -2.12
CA GLY A 10 -1.89 -14.80 -1.72
C GLY A 10 -1.41 -13.95 -0.53
N TRP A 11 -2.29 -13.44 0.33
CA TRP A 11 -1.85 -12.53 1.41
C TRP A 11 -2.13 -13.03 2.85
N TRP A 12 -1.94 -14.33 3.11
CA TRP A 12 -1.61 -14.87 4.45
C TRP A 12 -0.19 -14.50 4.92
N GLY A 13 0.25 -13.31 4.53
CA GLY A 13 1.62 -12.85 4.64
C GLY A 13 2.61 -13.46 3.63
N ILE A 14 2.52 -14.76 3.34
CA ILE A 14 3.53 -15.47 2.54
C ILE A 14 3.03 -16.65 1.66
N ASN A 15 1.75 -16.69 1.25
CA ASN A 15 1.14 -17.84 0.53
C ASN A 15 1.25 -19.16 1.31
N ARG A 16 1.38 -19.08 2.63
CA ARG A 16 1.36 -20.25 3.52
C ARG A 16 0.20 -20.08 4.49
N CYS A 17 -0.56 -21.14 4.69
CA CYS A 17 -1.61 -21.13 5.69
C CYS A 17 -1.00 -21.29 7.08
N PRO A 18 -1.38 -20.45 8.05
CA PRO A 18 -0.91 -20.62 9.41
C PRO A 18 -1.50 -21.86 10.07
N ARG A 19 -0.82 -22.33 11.12
CA ARG A 19 -1.26 -23.42 11.99
C ARG A 19 -1.94 -22.93 13.25
N ALA A 20 -1.44 -21.81 13.78
CA ALA A 20 -2.02 -21.10 14.89
C ALA A 20 -2.20 -19.60 14.62
N VAL A 21 -2.93 -18.92 15.50
CA VAL A 21 -2.94 -17.46 15.61
C VAL A 21 -2.44 -17.03 16.98
N ILE A 22 -1.68 -15.93 17.06
CA ILE A 22 -1.17 -15.39 18.32
C ILE A 22 -1.95 -14.12 18.63
N VAL A 23 -2.73 -14.10 19.71
CA VAL A 23 -3.53 -12.96 20.14
C VAL A 23 -2.85 -12.26 21.31
N VAL A 24 -2.58 -10.96 21.17
CA VAL A 24 -1.94 -10.14 22.20
C VAL A 24 -2.67 -8.80 22.38
N SER A 25 -2.55 -8.22 23.58
CA SER A 25 -3.16 -6.92 23.86
C SER A 25 -2.37 -5.77 23.25
N GLY A 26 -3.09 -4.85 22.62
CA GLY A 26 -2.59 -3.66 21.94
C GLY A 26 -2.39 -2.45 22.86
N ASP A 27 -2.04 -2.66 24.13
CA ASP A 27 -1.84 -1.56 25.09
C ASP A 27 -0.38 -1.36 25.53
N SER A 28 0.51 -2.33 25.26
CA SER A 28 1.95 -2.18 25.46
C SER A 28 2.77 -2.79 24.31
N PRO A 29 3.70 -2.03 23.70
CA PRO A 29 4.65 -2.55 22.72
C PRO A 29 5.53 -3.70 23.22
N ALA A 30 5.83 -3.74 24.53
CA ALA A 30 6.76 -4.70 25.10
C ALA A 30 6.18 -6.12 25.20
N ASP A 31 4.92 -6.24 25.67
CA ASP A 31 4.18 -7.52 25.74
C ASP A 31 4.07 -8.13 24.33
N ALA A 32 3.81 -7.26 23.37
CA ALA A 32 3.68 -7.58 21.97
C ALA A 32 5.00 -8.10 21.36
N LEU A 33 6.15 -7.46 21.63
CA LEU A 33 7.45 -7.92 21.13
C LEU A 33 7.78 -9.34 21.61
N ALA A 34 7.52 -9.65 22.88
CA ALA A 34 7.71 -11.00 23.40
C ALA A 34 6.79 -12.02 22.70
N ALA A 35 5.54 -11.64 22.41
CA ALA A 35 4.61 -12.48 21.66
C ALA A 35 5.10 -12.79 20.23
N THR A 36 5.75 -11.85 19.56
CA THR A 36 6.27 -12.05 18.20
C THR A 36 7.32 -13.16 18.11
N ALA A 37 8.09 -13.40 19.17
CA ALA A 37 9.06 -14.51 19.22
C ALA A 37 8.41 -15.90 19.15
N LEU A 38 7.09 -16.02 19.42
CA LEU A 38 6.36 -17.29 19.29
C LEU A 38 6.03 -17.63 17.84
N SER A 39 5.90 -16.63 16.95
CA SER A 39 5.64 -16.87 15.53
C SER A 39 6.85 -17.56 14.91
N ASP A 40 6.69 -18.77 14.36
CA ASP A 40 7.73 -19.44 13.58
C ASP A 40 7.48 -19.23 12.07
N PRO A 41 8.21 -18.32 11.41
CA PRO A 41 8.07 -18.10 9.99
C PRO A 41 8.78 -19.15 9.13
N THR A 42 9.55 -20.06 9.72
CA THR A 42 10.42 -21.00 9.00
C THR A 42 9.82 -22.39 8.84
N GLY A 43 8.95 -22.80 9.77
CA GLY A 43 8.43 -24.18 9.83
C GLY A 43 9.44 -25.19 10.38
N ASN A 44 10.49 -24.72 11.04
CA ASN A 44 11.61 -25.54 11.51
C ASN A 44 11.86 -25.38 13.02
N SER A 45 11.02 -24.64 13.74
CA SER A 45 11.13 -24.45 15.17
C SER A 45 10.89 -25.75 15.94
N SER A 46 11.47 -25.82 17.14
CA SER A 46 11.16 -26.88 18.10
C SER A 46 9.76 -26.77 18.74
N GLU A 47 8.98 -25.74 18.42
CA GLU A 47 7.60 -25.46 18.90
C GLU A 47 7.53 -25.13 20.41
N PRO A 48 6.81 -24.06 20.81
CA PRO A 48 6.68 -23.69 22.22
C PRO A 48 5.83 -24.68 23.03
N TYR A 49 6.26 -25.00 24.25
CA TYR A 49 5.51 -25.89 25.15
C TYR A 49 4.54 -25.09 26.04
N LEU A 50 3.25 -25.15 25.72
CA LEU A 50 2.23 -24.27 26.30
C LEU A 50 1.10 -25.03 26.99
N ARG A 51 0.47 -24.36 27.95
CA ARG A 51 -0.69 -24.87 28.69
C ARG A 51 -1.99 -24.54 27.96
N ARG A 52 -2.81 -25.56 27.73
CA ARG A 52 -4.15 -25.42 27.16
C ARG A 52 -5.11 -24.81 28.17
N THR A 53 -5.88 -23.80 27.77
CA THR A 53 -6.91 -23.17 28.62
C THR A 53 -8.33 -23.42 28.12
N ALA A 54 -8.51 -23.66 26.83
CA ALA A 54 -9.81 -24.05 26.27
C ALA A 54 -9.65 -25.07 25.13
N ALA A 55 -10.70 -25.86 24.89
CA ALA A 55 -10.74 -26.87 23.85
C ALA A 55 -12.17 -27.03 23.33
N ALA A 56 -12.32 -27.25 22.02
CA ALA A 56 -13.60 -27.57 21.40
C ALA A 56 -14.11 -28.97 21.82
N ASP A 57 -13.18 -29.92 22.02
CA ASP A 57 -13.47 -31.25 22.57
C ASP A 57 -12.56 -31.57 23.79
N PRO A 58 -12.96 -31.15 24.99
CA PRO A 58 -12.16 -31.36 26.20
C PRO A 58 -11.93 -32.83 26.59
N LEU A 59 -12.66 -33.79 26.00
CA LEU A 59 -12.46 -35.22 26.29
C LEU A 59 -11.18 -35.74 25.63
N PHE A 60 -10.86 -35.26 24.43
CA PHE A 60 -9.63 -35.63 23.72
C PHE A 60 -8.51 -34.61 23.94
N ASP A 61 -8.87 -33.35 24.18
CA ASP A 61 -7.95 -32.23 24.42
C ASP A 61 -8.13 -31.65 25.84
N PRO A 62 -7.62 -32.34 26.88
CA PRO A 62 -7.89 -31.97 28.26
C PRO A 62 -7.38 -30.56 28.58
N VAL A 63 -8.28 -29.72 29.09
CA VAL A 63 -7.96 -28.38 29.58
C VAL A 63 -6.99 -28.48 30.76
N GLY A 64 -5.95 -27.66 30.74
CA GLY A 64 -4.87 -27.65 31.72
C GLY A 64 -3.68 -28.53 31.38
N ALA A 65 -3.78 -29.41 30.37
CA ALA A 65 -2.64 -30.16 29.85
C ALA A 65 -1.67 -29.27 29.06
N TYR A 66 -0.41 -29.70 29.01
CA TYR A 66 0.63 -29.02 28.23
C TYR A 66 0.91 -29.77 26.92
N LYS A 67 1.14 -29.02 25.84
CA LYS A 67 1.42 -29.52 24.50
C LYS A 67 2.40 -28.58 23.80
N ARG A 68 3.21 -29.11 22.88
CA ARG A 68 3.90 -28.29 21.88
C ARG A 68 2.86 -27.79 20.87
N VAL A 69 2.75 -26.48 20.72
CA VAL A 69 1.73 -25.81 19.89
C VAL A 69 2.36 -25.43 18.57
N ASP A 70 1.68 -25.77 17.46
CA ASP A 70 2.21 -25.53 16.12
C ASP A 70 2.13 -24.05 15.74
N THR A 71 3.27 -23.35 15.80
CA THR A 71 3.36 -21.91 15.52
C THR A 71 3.84 -21.56 14.12
N ASP A 72 3.84 -22.54 13.21
CA ASP A 72 4.20 -22.32 11.83
C ASP A 72 3.34 -21.23 11.19
N TYR A 73 4.04 -20.21 10.73
CA TYR A 73 3.54 -19.02 10.05
C TYR A 73 2.47 -18.25 10.84
N ALA A 74 2.42 -18.44 12.17
CA ALA A 74 1.36 -17.91 13.01
C ALA A 74 1.37 -16.37 13.06
N PRO A 75 0.33 -15.68 12.58
CA PRO A 75 0.29 -14.22 12.61
C PRO A 75 0.04 -13.70 14.02
N VAL A 76 0.57 -12.51 14.30
CA VAL A 76 0.29 -11.78 15.54
C VAL A 76 -0.92 -10.87 15.34
N ILE A 77 -2.01 -11.19 16.03
CA ILE A 77 -3.28 -10.45 16.04
C ILE A 77 -3.33 -9.57 17.28
N VAL A 78 -3.35 -8.26 17.05
CA VAL A 78 -3.46 -7.26 18.13
C VAL A 78 -4.92 -6.97 18.43
N THR A 79 -5.26 -6.91 19.72
CA THR A 79 -6.63 -6.61 20.16
C THR A 79 -6.68 -5.63 21.32
N SER A 80 -7.84 -5.01 21.58
CA SER A 80 -7.97 -4.06 22.70
C SER A 80 -7.81 -4.76 24.06
N ALA A 81 -7.10 -4.13 24.99
CA ALA A 81 -6.81 -4.72 26.30
C ALA A 81 -8.02 -4.68 27.24
N ALA A 82 -8.16 -5.69 28.11
CA ALA A 82 -9.21 -5.70 29.14
C ALA A 82 -9.05 -4.56 30.16
N ARG A 83 -7.81 -4.17 30.47
CA ARG A 83 -7.47 -2.95 31.23
C ARG A 83 -8.05 -1.65 30.64
N ARG A 84 -8.40 -1.65 29.34
CA ARG A 84 -9.05 -0.53 28.65
C ARG A 84 -10.55 -0.77 28.41
N GLY A 85 -11.15 -1.71 29.14
CA GLY A 85 -12.59 -2.02 29.08
C GLY A 85 -12.97 -3.03 28.00
N ALA A 86 -12.02 -3.66 27.31
CA ALA A 86 -12.34 -4.72 26.35
C ALA A 86 -12.90 -5.96 27.08
N THR A 87 -13.97 -6.52 26.53
CA THR A 87 -14.58 -7.77 27.04
C THR A 87 -14.47 -8.92 26.04
N LYS A 88 -14.11 -8.62 24.79
CA LYS A 88 -14.04 -9.52 23.63
C LYS A 88 -12.96 -9.03 22.66
N LEU A 89 -12.70 -9.78 21.58
CA LEU A 89 -11.87 -9.31 20.48
C LEU A 89 -12.45 -8.01 19.88
N SER A 90 -11.55 -7.10 19.50
CA SER A 90 -11.90 -5.93 18.68
C SER A 90 -12.52 -6.38 17.35
N ALA A 91 -13.37 -5.54 16.75
CA ALA A 91 -14.00 -5.87 15.47
C ALA A 91 -12.96 -6.20 14.38
N ALA A 92 -11.88 -5.41 14.28
CA ALA A 92 -10.80 -5.66 13.34
C ALA A 92 -10.08 -6.99 13.61
N SER A 93 -9.78 -7.31 14.86
CA SER A 93 -9.16 -8.60 15.23
C SER A 93 -10.07 -9.77 14.87
N ARG A 94 -11.37 -9.64 15.12
CA ARG A 94 -12.37 -10.66 14.78
C ARG A 94 -12.42 -10.90 13.28
N PHE A 95 -12.50 -9.83 12.49
CA PHE A 95 -12.49 -9.96 11.03
C PHE A 95 -11.19 -10.59 10.53
N ALA A 96 -10.02 -10.18 11.03
CA ALA A 96 -8.75 -10.79 10.64
C ALA A 96 -8.71 -12.30 10.94
N VAL A 97 -9.18 -12.72 12.11
CA VAL A 97 -9.23 -14.13 12.51
C VAL A 97 -10.25 -14.92 11.67
N GLN A 98 -11.42 -14.34 11.41
CA GLN A 98 -12.45 -14.98 10.58
C GLN A 98 -12.03 -15.07 9.12
N ASP A 99 -11.37 -14.04 8.60
CA ASP A 99 -10.88 -14.01 7.23
C ASP A 99 -9.83 -15.10 7.01
N LEU A 100 -8.90 -15.30 7.96
CA LEU A 100 -7.97 -16.44 7.98
C LEU A 100 -8.67 -17.78 7.76
N ARG A 101 -9.83 -17.96 8.39
CA ARG A 101 -10.63 -19.18 8.27
C ARG A 101 -11.43 -19.25 6.97
N ASN A 102 -12.01 -18.11 6.56
CA ASN A 102 -12.90 -18.02 5.39
C ASN A 102 -12.14 -18.08 4.07
N GLY A 103 -10.90 -17.61 4.00
CA GLY A 103 -10.06 -17.67 2.79
C GLY A 103 -9.41 -19.03 2.51
N GLY A 104 -9.94 -20.10 3.08
CA GLY A 104 -9.55 -21.47 2.74
C GLY A 104 -8.37 -22.04 3.53
N CYS A 105 -7.78 -21.29 4.48
CA CYS A 105 -6.77 -21.84 5.38
C CYS A 105 -7.41 -22.66 6.51
N THR A 106 -7.73 -23.91 6.19
CA THR A 106 -8.34 -24.86 7.15
C THR A 106 -7.38 -25.38 8.22
N SER A 107 -6.09 -25.08 8.10
CA SER A 107 -5.03 -25.52 9.01
C SER A 107 -4.88 -24.66 10.25
N ALA A 108 -5.40 -23.43 10.26
CA ALA A 108 -5.35 -22.53 11.41
C ALA A 108 -6.35 -22.99 12.46
N ARG A 109 -5.92 -23.90 13.35
CA ARG A 109 -6.79 -24.63 14.29
C ARG A 109 -6.45 -24.39 15.74
N GLU A 110 -5.29 -23.82 16.02
CA GLU A 110 -4.85 -23.49 17.37
C GLU A 110 -4.78 -21.97 17.58
N ALA A 111 -4.98 -21.51 18.80
CA ALA A 111 -4.80 -20.11 19.15
C ALA A 111 -3.96 -19.98 20.41
N ILE A 112 -3.05 -19.02 20.43
CA ILE A 112 -2.22 -18.68 21.58
C ILE A 112 -2.60 -17.29 22.05
N ILE A 113 -2.99 -17.15 23.30
CA ILE A 113 -3.21 -15.87 23.95
C ILE A 113 -1.98 -15.52 24.78
N VAL A 114 -1.37 -14.38 24.49
CA VAL A 114 -0.24 -13.85 25.25
C VAL A 114 -0.73 -12.78 26.22
N GLY A 115 -0.46 -13.00 27.50
CA GLY A 115 -0.88 -12.14 28.61
C GLY A 115 -2.05 -12.70 29.42
N GLY A 116 -2.12 -12.26 30.67
CA GLY A 116 -3.17 -12.67 31.62
C GLY A 116 -4.55 -12.12 31.24
N VAL A 117 -5.55 -12.48 32.04
CA VAL A 117 -6.96 -12.08 31.81
C VAL A 117 -7.21 -10.56 31.86
N SER A 118 -6.30 -9.80 32.48
CA SER A 118 -6.34 -8.33 32.46
C SER A 118 -5.80 -7.75 31.15
N ALA A 119 -4.97 -8.49 30.41
CA ALA A 119 -4.50 -8.10 29.09
C ALA A 119 -5.53 -8.51 28.03
N VAL A 120 -5.80 -9.81 27.91
CA VAL A 120 -6.77 -10.37 26.96
C VAL A 120 -7.86 -11.08 27.75
N PRO A 121 -9.14 -10.65 27.66
CA PRO A 121 -10.24 -11.21 28.46
C PRO A 121 -10.37 -12.73 28.33
N VAL A 122 -10.85 -13.40 29.38
CA VAL A 122 -11.12 -14.85 29.35
C VAL A 122 -12.19 -15.21 28.31
N ALA A 123 -13.17 -14.32 28.07
CA ALA A 123 -14.22 -14.54 27.09
C ALA A 123 -13.71 -14.64 25.63
N VAL A 124 -12.47 -14.18 25.36
CA VAL A 124 -11.83 -14.36 24.06
C VAL A 124 -11.55 -15.83 23.76
N GLU A 125 -11.37 -16.67 24.78
CA GLU A 125 -11.12 -18.11 24.61
C GLU A 125 -12.33 -18.79 23.96
N GLU A 126 -13.52 -18.58 24.53
CA GLU A 126 -14.79 -19.07 23.96
C GLU A 126 -15.11 -18.45 22.60
N GLU A 127 -14.75 -17.18 22.41
CA GLU A 127 -14.93 -16.50 21.13
C GLU A 127 -14.07 -17.13 20.02
N LEU A 128 -12.83 -17.51 20.32
CA LEU A 128 -11.95 -18.22 19.38
C LEU A 128 -12.46 -19.64 19.09
N LEU A 129 -12.88 -20.39 20.10
CA LEU A 129 -13.51 -21.70 19.87
C LEU A 129 -14.75 -21.59 18.96
N GLY A 130 -15.59 -20.58 19.20
CA GLY A 130 -16.76 -20.27 18.37
C GLY A 130 -16.43 -19.87 16.92
N MET A 131 -15.18 -19.47 16.63
CA MET A 131 -14.68 -19.19 15.28
C MET A 131 -14.10 -20.44 14.59
N GLY A 132 -14.14 -21.61 15.25
CA GLY A 132 -13.72 -22.89 14.70
C GLY A 132 -12.25 -23.25 14.96
N PHE A 133 -11.66 -22.67 16.01
CA PHE A 133 -10.41 -23.17 16.59
C PHE A 133 -10.70 -24.38 17.47
N ASP A 134 -9.86 -25.40 17.40
CA ASP A 134 -10.03 -26.64 18.14
C ASP A 134 -9.47 -26.49 19.58
N SER A 135 -8.52 -25.57 19.77
CA SER A 135 -7.74 -25.45 21.00
C SER A 135 -7.20 -24.05 21.23
N VAL A 136 -7.27 -23.60 22.47
CA VAL A 136 -6.72 -22.31 22.91
C VAL A 136 -5.73 -22.52 24.04
N PHE A 137 -4.56 -21.90 23.89
CA PHE A 137 -3.45 -21.90 24.83
C PHE A 137 -3.25 -20.49 25.38
N ARG A 138 -2.79 -20.38 26.62
CA ARG A 138 -2.47 -19.08 27.20
C ARG A 138 -1.11 -19.11 27.87
N VAL A 139 -0.29 -18.11 27.57
CA VAL A 139 1.00 -17.86 28.22
C VAL A 139 0.96 -16.50 28.90
N ALA A 140 1.16 -16.49 30.21
CA ALA A 140 0.99 -15.30 31.04
C ALA A 140 1.77 -15.42 32.33
N GLY A 141 2.25 -14.27 32.83
CA GLY A 141 2.74 -14.11 34.20
C GLY A 141 1.88 -13.15 35.01
N SER A 142 2.33 -12.87 36.24
CA SER A 142 1.74 -11.87 37.15
C SER A 142 1.69 -10.46 36.56
N ASN A 143 2.67 -10.13 35.73
CA ASN A 143 2.85 -8.85 35.06
C ASN A 143 3.51 -9.07 33.67
N ARG A 144 3.94 -7.98 33.02
CA ARG A 144 4.60 -8.05 31.70
C ARG A 144 5.94 -8.78 31.72
N PHE A 145 6.72 -8.58 32.77
CA PHE A 145 8.03 -9.22 32.95
C PHE A 145 7.86 -10.73 33.13
N GLY A 146 6.90 -11.14 33.97
CA GLY A 146 6.51 -12.54 34.12
C GLY A 146 5.91 -13.15 32.85
N THR A 147 5.16 -12.39 32.06
CA THR A 147 4.64 -12.87 30.77
C THR A 147 5.77 -13.11 29.78
N ALA A 148 6.72 -12.17 29.67
CA ALA A 148 7.91 -12.33 28.84
C ALA A 148 8.78 -13.52 29.29
N ALA A 149 8.99 -13.68 30.61
CA ALA A 149 9.67 -14.83 31.19
C ALA A 149 8.96 -16.16 30.87
N ALA A 150 7.63 -16.21 30.97
CA ALA A 150 6.84 -17.40 30.65
C ALA A 150 6.93 -17.77 29.16
N VAL A 151 6.92 -16.78 28.26
CA VAL A 151 7.17 -16.98 26.83
C VAL A 151 8.59 -17.52 26.60
N ALA A 152 9.58 -16.93 27.28
CA ALA A 152 10.97 -17.36 27.17
C ALA A 152 11.19 -18.81 27.64
N GLN A 153 10.55 -19.21 28.74
CA GLN A 153 10.57 -20.58 29.24
C GLN A 153 9.87 -21.56 28.28
N ALA A 154 8.77 -21.13 27.65
CA ALA A 154 8.05 -21.96 26.68
C ALA A 154 8.85 -22.24 25.41
N LEU A 155 9.64 -21.26 24.94
CA LEU A 155 10.52 -21.36 23.77
C LEU A 155 11.84 -22.09 24.07
N GLY A 156 12.45 -21.77 25.22
CA GLY A 156 13.78 -22.25 25.60
C GLY A 156 14.91 -21.67 24.74
N THR A 157 16.10 -22.27 24.86
CA THR A 157 17.31 -21.90 24.10
C THR A 157 17.99 -23.15 23.54
N ALA A 158 18.70 -23.04 22.42
CA ALA A 158 19.39 -24.18 21.81
C ALA A 158 20.90 -23.95 21.58
N SER A 159 21.63 -25.07 21.52
CA SER A 159 23.02 -25.11 21.05
C SER A 159 23.09 -24.90 19.53
N ALA A 160 24.27 -24.51 19.03
CA ALA A 160 24.54 -24.56 17.60
C ALA A 160 24.30 -25.97 17.02
N VAL A 161 23.82 -26.02 15.77
CA VAL A 161 23.59 -27.28 15.04
C VAL A 161 24.91 -28.04 14.89
N THR A 162 24.87 -29.37 15.02
CA THR A 162 26.05 -30.22 14.86
C THR A 162 26.70 -29.99 13.48
N GLY A 163 28.00 -29.69 13.47
CA GLY A 163 28.76 -29.41 12.24
C GLY A 163 28.76 -27.94 11.80
N VAL A 164 27.95 -27.08 12.41
CA VAL A 164 27.97 -25.63 12.18
C VAL A 164 28.75 -24.95 13.30
N THR A 165 30.00 -24.54 12.99
CA THR A 165 30.92 -23.93 13.97
C THR A 165 31.11 -22.42 13.78
N GLY A 166 30.54 -21.84 12.71
CA GLY A 166 30.61 -20.42 12.38
C GLY A 166 29.51 -20.04 11.41
N CYS A 167 29.46 -18.77 11.01
CA CYS A 167 28.55 -18.33 9.96
C CYS A 167 28.91 -19.01 8.62
N ASN A 168 27.90 -19.36 7.84
CA ASN A 168 28.13 -19.95 6.52
C ASN A 168 28.59 -18.91 5.50
N ASP A 169 28.14 -17.66 5.66
CA ASP A 169 28.62 -16.51 4.92
C ASP A 169 29.31 -15.52 5.88
N GLY A 170 30.59 -15.22 5.61
CA GLY A 170 31.38 -14.29 6.40
C GLY A 170 31.35 -12.85 5.90
N SER A 171 30.86 -12.59 4.68
CA SER A 171 31.00 -11.29 4.01
C SER A 171 29.68 -10.81 3.44
N SER A 172 29.18 -9.70 3.96
CA SER A 172 28.03 -9.02 3.38
C SER A 172 28.36 -8.21 2.13
N THR A 173 29.59 -8.19 1.63
CA THR A 173 30.00 -7.34 0.49
C THR A 173 30.35 -8.13 -0.75
N ASP A 174 30.09 -9.44 -0.79
CA ASP A 174 30.29 -10.30 -1.97
C ASP A 174 28.98 -10.66 -2.69
N GLY A 175 27.88 -10.07 -2.23
CA GLY A 175 26.53 -10.19 -2.79
C GLY A 175 25.78 -11.47 -2.46
N SER A 176 26.37 -12.41 -1.71
CA SER A 176 25.77 -13.72 -1.45
C SER A 176 25.28 -13.93 -0.02
N THR A 177 24.80 -12.87 0.67
CA THR A 177 24.35 -12.97 2.07
C THR A 177 23.25 -14.00 2.26
N ARG A 178 23.65 -15.16 2.78
CA ARG A 178 22.78 -16.32 2.94
C ARG A 178 22.75 -16.84 4.35
N MET A 179 21.55 -16.91 4.90
CA MET A 179 21.26 -17.71 6.09
C MET A 179 20.96 -19.14 5.61
N THR A 180 21.76 -20.12 6.04
CA THR A 180 21.63 -21.51 5.55
C THR A 180 21.44 -22.54 6.66
N PHE A 181 21.39 -22.10 7.91
CA PHE A 181 21.13 -22.96 9.06
C PHE A 181 19.95 -22.40 9.85
N TYR A 182 19.32 -23.29 10.61
CA TYR A 182 18.25 -22.92 11.53
C TYR A 182 18.34 -23.74 12.81
N ASN A 183 18.26 -23.06 13.95
CA ASN A 183 17.93 -23.64 15.24
C ASN A 183 17.46 -22.51 16.17
N ASN A 184 16.55 -22.81 17.10
CA ASN A 184 15.99 -21.81 18.01
C ASN A 184 17.11 -21.12 18.81
N SER A 185 17.08 -19.79 18.88
CA SER A 185 18.06 -18.98 19.61
C SER A 185 19.53 -19.17 19.16
N VAL A 186 19.76 -19.63 17.94
CA VAL A 186 21.09 -19.69 17.31
C VAL A 186 21.14 -18.71 16.16
N VAL A 187 21.94 -17.67 16.28
CA VAL A 187 21.83 -16.46 15.45
C VAL A 187 23.17 -16.06 14.85
N GLU A 188 23.12 -15.43 13.69
CA GLU A 188 24.25 -14.70 13.13
C GLU A 188 24.37 -13.32 13.81
N TRP A 189 25.57 -12.99 14.25
CA TRP A 189 25.95 -11.66 14.73
C TRP A 189 27.06 -11.11 13.86
N ARG A 190 26.85 -9.92 13.28
CA ARG A 190 27.79 -9.29 12.34
C ARG A 190 28.41 -8.01 12.90
N PRO A 191 29.66 -8.07 13.41
CA PRO A 191 30.39 -6.90 13.88
C PRO A 191 30.72 -5.86 12.79
N SER A 192 30.76 -6.29 11.53
CA SER A 192 31.00 -5.44 10.36
C SER A 192 30.44 -6.14 9.11
N GLY A 193 30.60 -5.51 7.94
CA GLY A 193 30.24 -6.15 6.67
C GLY A 193 31.14 -7.32 6.27
N THR A 194 32.20 -7.63 7.02
CA THR A 194 33.18 -8.68 6.69
C THR A 194 33.49 -9.62 7.85
N ASP A 195 32.76 -9.49 8.98
CA ASP A 195 32.89 -10.35 10.15
C ASP A 195 31.50 -10.88 10.52
N CYS A 196 31.42 -12.18 10.80
CA CYS A 196 30.22 -12.85 11.24
C CYS A 196 30.55 -13.91 12.29
N ARG A 197 29.77 -13.93 13.37
CA ARG A 197 29.90 -14.85 14.50
C ARG A 197 28.60 -15.59 14.71
N LEU A 198 28.70 -16.87 15.03
CA LEU A 198 27.56 -17.69 15.43
C LEU A 198 27.37 -17.57 16.94
N LEU A 199 26.22 -17.04 17.38
CA LEU A 199 25.86 -16.98 18.79
C LEU A 199 24.78 -18.02 19.07
N ASN A 200 25.05 -18.97 19.97
CA ASN A 200 24.07 -19.95 20.43
C ASN A 200 23.52 -19.55 21.79
N ARG A 201 22.40 -20.17 22.19
CA ARG A 201 21.71 -19.88 23.45
C ARG A 201 21.50 -18.38 23.67
N THR A 202 21.01 -17.71 22.62
CA THR A 202 20.86 -16.27 22.60
C THR A 202 19.51 -15.85 23.20
N VAL A 203 19.52 -14.88 24.09
CA VAL A 203 18.31 -14.23 24.64
C VAL A 203 18.45 -12.72 24.49
N VAL A 204 17.32 -12.02 24.31
CA VAL A 204 17.26 -10.56 24.27
C VAL A 204 16.84 -10.01 25.63
N LEU A 205 17.49 -8.93 26.08
CA LEU A 205 16.98 -8.04 27.13
C LEU A 205 16.59 -6.69 26.52
N ALA A 206 15.34 -6.29 26.71
CA ALA A 206 14.77 -5.06 26.15
C ALA A 206 14.02 -4.22 27.20
N ASP A 207 13.80 -2.93 26.90
CA ASP A 207 12.98 -2.06 27.75
C ASP A 207 11.49 -2.48 27.73
N GLY A 208 10.98 -2.87 28.89
CA GLY A 208 9.59 -3.26 29.12
C GLY A 208 8.63 -2.10 29.35
N LEU A 209 9.11 -0.86 29.48
CA LEU A 209 8.24 0.31 29.66
C LEU A 209 7.76 0.85 28.32
N THR A 210 8.69 1.23 27.45
CA THR A 210 8.36 1.81 26.15
C THR A 210 8.41 0.80 25.03
N GLY A 211 9.33 -0.18 25.09
CA GLY A 211 9.56 -1.19 24.04
C GLY A 211 9.88 -0.59 22.67
N ALA A 212 10.09 0.72 22.59
CA ALA A 212 10.02 1.45 21.34
C ALA A 212 11.26 1.23 20.47
N ASP A 213 12.40 1.02 21.09
CA ASP A 213 13.67 0.75 20.43
C ASP A 213 13.73 -0.73 19.98
N ALA A 214 13.03 -1.62 20.70
CA ALA A 214 13.11 -3.07 20.50
C ALA A 214 12.04 -3.63 19.54
N ILE A 215 10.95 -2.89 19.27
CA ILE A 215 9.84 -3.40 18.43
C ILE A 215 10.28 -3.75 17.00
N ALA A 216 11.31 -3.09 16.49
CA ALA A 216 11.91 -3.40 15.19
C ALA A 216 12.63 -4.76 15.17
N ALA A 217 12.92 -5.38 16.32
CA ALA A 217 13.55 -6.70 16.38
C ALA A 217 12.55 -7.84 16.13
N GLY A 218 11.26 -7.56 15.94
CA GLY A 218 10.23 -8.57 15.70
C GLY A 218 10.56 -9.53 14.55
N TRP A 219 11.13 -9.02 13.45
CA TRP A 219 11.51 -9.87 12.32
C TRP A 219 12.59 -10.89 12.68
N TRP A 220 13.56 -10.47 13.50
CA TRP A 220 14.69 -11.31 13.87
C TRP A 220 14.35 -12.28 15.00
N THR A 221 13.64 -11.79 16.02
CA THR A 221 13.17 -12.60 17.16
C THR A 221 12.16 -13.66 16.73
N SER A 222 11.26 -13.34 15.80
CA SER A 222 10.36 -14.33 15.18
C SER A 222 11.13 -15.33 14.32
N PHE A 223 12.03 -14.85 13.42
CA PHE A 223 12.79 -15.74 12.56
C PHE A 223 13.57 -16.76 13.37
N TRP A 224 14.42 -16.32 14.30
CA TRP A 224 15.29 -17.22 15.07
C TRP A 224 14.64 -17.80 16.33
N GLN A 225 13.36 -17.52 16.60
CA GLN A 225 12.67 -17.88 17.85
C GLN A 225 13.51 -17.51 19.08
N VAL A 226 13.99 -16.26 19.12
CA VAL A 226 14.84 -15.75 20.21
C VAL A 226 13.96 -15.21 21.33
N PRO A 227 14.04 -15.75 22.55
CA PRO A 227 13.32 -15.23 23.71
C PRO A 227 13.64 -13.76 23.99
N VAL A 228 12.62 -13.00 24.39
CA VAL A 228 12.74 -11.61 24.79
C VAL A 228 12.35 -11.48 26.25
N LEU A 229 13.32 -11.10 27.09
CA LEU A 229 13.11 -10.69 28.47
C LEU A 229 13.00 -9.18 28.56
N LEU A 230 12.26 -8.71 29.57
CA LEU A 230 11.94 -7.30 29.73
C LEU A 230 12.54 -6.71 31.01
N HIS A 231 13.06 -5.50 30.91
CA HIS A 231 13.55 -4.71 32.02
C HIS A 231 12.55 -3.59 32.36
N ASN A 232 12.47 -3.17 33.62
CA ASN A 232 11.47 -2.19 34.08
C ASN A 232 11.92 -0.72 33.99
N GLY A 233 13.09 -0.44 33.42
CA GLY A 233 13.66 0.90 33.28
C GLY A 233 14.19 1.51 34.57
N THR A 234 14.42 0.68 35.60
CA THR A 234 15.04 1.08 36.88
C THR A 234 16.48 0.57 36.97
N ASP A 235 17.21 0.86 38.03
CA ASP A 235 18.56 0.30 38.20
C ASP A 235 18.56 -1.15 38.72
N VAL A 236 17.40 -1.82 38.76
CA VAL A 236 17.23 -3.17 39.31
C VAL A 236 16.44 -4.05 38.34
N LEU A 237 16.89 -5.30 38.17
CA LEU A 237 16.14 -6.28 37.39
C LEU A 237 14.82 -6.69 38.08
N PRO A 238 13.71 -6.80 37.33
CA PRO A 238 12.49 -7.43 37.84
C PRO A 238 12.79 -8.86 38.30
N PHE A 239 12.14 -9.30 39.38
CA PHE A 239 12.31 -10.66 39.92
C PHE A 239 12.09 -11.73 38.86
N GLU A 240 11.02 -11.61 38.06
CA GLU A 240 10.69 -12.59 37.03
C GLU A 240 11.74 -12.63 35.90
N THR A 241 12.39 -11.50 35.63
CA THR A 241 13.46 -11.40 34.64
C THR A 241 14.76 -12.01 35.17
N ALA A 242 15.11 -11.72 36.43
CA ALA A 242 16.27 -12.31 37.09
C ALA A 242 16.16 -13.84 37.18
N GLU A 243 15.00 -14.36 37.61
CA GLU A 243 14.72 -15.79 37.66
C GLU A 243 14.84 -16.44 36.28
N ALA A 244 14.32 -15.79 35.23
CA ALA A 244 14.48 -16.29 33.87
C ALA A 244 15.94 -16.30 33.41
N LEU A 245 16.74 -15.30 33.77
CA LEU A 245 18.17 -15.25 33.43
C LEU A 245 18.98 -16.37 34.08
N GLU A 246 18.64 -16.76 35.31
CA GLU A 246 19.30 -17.87 36.03
C GLU A 246 18.88 -19.25 35.52
N THR A 247 17.62 -19.39 35.09
CA THR A 247 17.01 -20.68 34.76
C THR A 247 17.10 -21.03 33.28
N LEU A 248 17.09 -20.03 32.40
CA LEU A 248 17.37 -20.22 30.98
C LEU A 248 18.86 -20.49 30.83
N ASN A 249 19.20 -21.58 30.16
CA ASN A 249 20.59 -21.88 29.82
C ASN A 249 21.04 -20.90 28.72
N ILE A 250 21.56 -19.73 29.11
CA ILE A 250 21.95 -18.63 28.22
C ILE A 250 23.47 -18.64 28.05
N SER A 251 23.95 -18.38 26.84
CA SER A 251 25.38 -18.13 26.58
C SER A 251 25.64 -16.75 26.02
N ASN A 252 24.64 -16.14 25.38
CA ASN A 252 24.72 -14.82 24.78
C ASN A 252 23.48 -13.99 25.14
N LEU A 253 23.71 -12.80 25.69
CA LEU A 253 22.66 -11.87 26.07
C LEU A 253 22.73 -10.63 25.17
N VAL A 254 21.75 -10.44 24.31
CA VAL A 254 21.65 -9.27 23.43
C VAL A 254 20.85 -8.17 24.12
N ILE A 255 21.51 -7.05 24.41
CA ILE A 255 20.88 -5.87 25.00
C ILE A 255 20.37 -4.97 23.88
N LEU A 256 19.04 -4.85 23.75
CA LEU A 256 18.40 -4.00 22.75
C LEU A 256 17.93 -2.68 23.37
N GLY A 257 18.71 -1.63 23.13
CA GLY A 257 18.46 -0.30 23.66
C GLY A 257 19.74 0.35 24.21
N GLY A 258 19.76 1.68 24.15
CA GLY A 258 20.86 2.47 24.71
C GLY A 258 20.92 2.44 26.24
N GLU A 259 22.01 2.95 26.80
CA GLU A 259 22.24 3.00 28.25
C GLU A 259 21.18 3.81 29.01
N ALA A 260 20.54 4.78 28.34
CA ALA A 260 19.42 5.54 28.91
C ALA A 260 18.15 4.69 29.16
N ARG A 261 18.08 3.47 28.62
CA ARG A 261 16.97 2.52 28.78
C ARG A 261 17.36 1.31 29.59
N ILE A 262 18.56 0.79 29.34
CA ILE A 262 19.14 -0.34 30.07
C ILE A 262 20.57 0.06 30.39
N SER A 263 20.80 0.51 31.62
CA SER A 263 22.10 0.98 32.07
C SER A 263 23.14 -0.13 31.96
N GLU A 264 24.42 0.26 31.91
CA GLU A 264 25.49 -0.73 31.85
C GLU A 264 25.56 -1.58 33.13
N ALA A 265 25.20 -1.01 34.29
CA ALA A 265 25.08 -1.76 35.54
C ALA A 265 24.03 -2.87 35.45
N VAL A 266 22.84 -2.58 34.92
CA VAL A 266 21.78 -3.59 34.72
C VAL A 266 22.21 -4.65 33.71
N ALA A 267 22.92 -4.25 32.64
CA ALA A 267 23.41 -5.20 31.65
C ALA A 267 24.46 -6.15 32.25
N GLN A 268 25.35 -5.64 33.11
CA GLN A 268 26.34 -6.42 33.85
C GLN A 268 25.68 -7.35 34.86
N GLU A 269 24.71 -6.86 35.66
CA GLU A 269 23.93 -7.69 36.58
C GLU A 269 23.26 -8.86 35.83
N ALA A 270 22.63 -8.57 34.69
CA ALA A 270 21.99 -9.61 33.88
C ALA A 270 22.99 -10.63 33.31
N ALA A 271 24.19 -10.17 32.94
CA ALA A 271 25.28 -11.03 32.46
C ALA A 271 25.80 -11.94 33.57
N GLU A 272 25.97 -11.42 34.78
CA GLU A 272 26.44 -12.15 35.95
C GLU A 272 25.44 -13.24 36.36
N LEU A 273 24.15 -12.92 36.40
CA LEU A 273 23.08 -13.88 36.72
C LEU A 273 22.99 -15.03 35.71
N SER A 274 23.17 -14.72 34.43
CA SER A 274 23.05 -15.71 33.34
C SER A 274 24.36 -16.41 32.99
N GLY A 275 25.52 -15.87 33.39
CA GLY A 275 26.84 -16.31 32.93
C GLY A 275 27.10 -16.01 31.45
N ALA A 276 26.33 -15.12 30.82
CA ALA A 276 26.32 -14.89 29.39
C ALA A 276 27.30 -13.80 28.94
N THR A 277 27.75 -13.87 27.68
CA THR A 277 28.44 -12.75 27.03
C THR A 277 27.41 -11.71 26.55
N THR A 278 27.64 -10.43 26.84
CA THR A 278 26.72 -9.34 26.48
C THR A 278 27.03 -8.71 25.13
N TRP A 279 25.98 -8.44 24.35
CA TRP A 279 26.06 -7.81 23.03
C TRP A 279 25.03 -6.68 22.93
N ARG A 280 25.47 -5.42 22.87
CA ARG A 280 24.54 -4.27 22.83
C ARG A 280 24.26 -3.81 21.39
N VAL A 281 22.99 -3.59 21.08
CA VAL A 281 22.53 -2.92 19.86
C VAL A 281 21.75 -1.67 20.24
N ALA A 282 22.29 -0.50 19.91
CA ALA A 282 21.69 0.78 20.22
C ALA A 282 22.10 1.85 19.19
N GLY A 283 21.15 2.69 18.79
CA GLY A 283 21.37 3.95 18.09
C GLY A 283 21.04 5.16 18.97
N ARG A 284 21.15 6.38 18.44
CA ARG A 284 20.77 7.61 19.17
C ARG A 284 19.27 7.70 19.44
N ASP A 285 18.48 7.07 18.59
CA ASP A 285 17.03 6.96 18.69
C ASP A 285 16.54 5.60 18.16
N ARG A 286 15.23 5.38 18.20
CA ARG A 286 14.61 4.12 17.71
C ARG A 286 14.84 3.87 16.22
N TYR A 287 14.96 4.93 15.42
CA TYR A 287 15.13 4.81 13.97
C TYR A 287 16.55 4.31 13.69
N GLU A 288 17.56 4.95 14.27
CA GLU A 288 18.93 4.47 14.17
C GLU A 288 19.13 3.10 14.82
N THR A 289 18.44 2.80 15.93
CA THR A 289 18.49 1.47 16.55
C THR A 289 17.97 0.39 15.58
N SER A 290 16.88 0.65 14.84
CA SER A 290 16.40 -0.27 13.79
C SER A 290 17.41 -0.49 12.67
N ILE A 291 18.18 0.55 12.29
CA ILE A 291 19.30 0.41 11.36
C ILE A 291 20.42 -0.45 11.94
N LYS A 292 20.79 -0.23 13.21
CA LYS A 292 21.81 -1.04 13.88
C LYS A 292 21.40 -2.50 13.99
N MET A 293 20.11 -2.80 14.17
CA MET A 293 19.59 -4.17 14.09
C MET A 293 19.76 -4.75 12.68
N ALA A 294 19.37 -4.03 11.63
CA ALA A 294 19.55 -4.47 10.25
C ALA A 294 21.03 -4.77 9.93
N GLU A 295 21.95 -3.92 10.39
CA GLU A 295 23.40 -4.09 10.25
C GLU A 295 23.89 -5.34 11.01
N ARG A 296 23.66 -5.39 12.32
CA ARG A 296 24.24 -6.41 13.23
C ARG A 296 23.60 -7.79 13.10
N LEU A 297 22.31 -7.83 12.81
CA LEU A 297 21.49 -9.05 12.86
C LEU A 297 21.10 -9.54 11.46
N GLY A 298 21.18 -8.67 10.45
CA GLY A 298 20.78 -8.97 9.07
C GLY A 298 21.86 -8.71 8.01
N GLY A 299 23.03 -8.18 8.40
CA GLY A 299 24.15 -7.96 7.48
C GLY A 299 24.01 -6.74 6.56
N TRP A 300 23.16 -5.77 6.88
CA TRP A 300 22.92 -4.59 6.04
C TRP A 300 23.96 -3.46 6.23
N TRP A 301 25.25 -3.77 6.05
CA TRP A 301 26.37 -2.84 6.31
C TRP A 301 26.67 -1.81 5.20
N GLY A 302 25.81 -1.72 4.17
CA GLY A 302 26.09 -0.99 2.94
C GLY A 302 26.75 -1.87 1.87
N SER A 303 26.79 -1.40 0.63
CA SER A 303 27.38 -2.11 -0.49
C SER A 303 28.13 -1.18 -1.43
N THR A 304 29.16 -1.71 -2.10
CA THR A 304 29.89 -1.03 -3.18
C THR A 304 29.37 -1.36 -4.58
N SER A 305 28.37 -2.24 -4.69
CA SER A 305 27.82 -2.76 -5.94
C SER A 305 26.31 -2.93 -5.83
N SER A 306 25.55 -2.40 -6.79
CA SER A 306 24.09 -2.63 -6.85
C SER A 306 23.69 -4.11 -6.88
N MET A 307 24.58 -5.01 -7.28
CA MET A 307 24.31 -6.45 -7.27
C MET A 307 24.17 -7.03 -5.85
N ASP A 308 24.80 -6.44 -4.82
CA ASP A 308 24.75 -7.00 -3.46
C ASP A 308 23.43 -6.73 -2.74
N THR A 309 22.66 -5.76 -3.24
CA THR A 309 21.34 -5.38 -2.71
C THR A 309 20.24 -5.53 -3.76
N SER A 310 20.57 -6.11 -4.93
CA SER A 310 19.62 -6.33 -6.00
C SER A 310 18.43 -7.18 -5.53
N SER A 311 17.23 -6.77 -5.93
CA SER A 311 15.96 -7.41 -5.56
C SER A 311 15.73 -7.60 -4.05
N SER A 312 16.54 -6.96 -3.19
CA SER A 312 16.43 -7.16 -1.75
C SER A 312 15.21 -6.43 -1.20
N MET A 313 14.61 -6.98 -0.14
CA MET A 313 13.40 -6.44 0.45
C MET A 313 13.67 -5.75 1.78
N LEU A 314 12.94 -4.66 2.04
CA LEU A 314 12.90 -3.98 3.31
C LEU A 314 11.45 -3.78 3.76
N CYS A 315 11.20 -3.93 5.05
CA CYS A 315 9.94 -3.53 5.64
C CYS A 315 10.09 -2.18 6.33
N PHE A 316 9.09 -1.32 6.21
CA PHE A 316 9.05 -0.06 6.94
C PHE A 316 7.79 0.03 7.78
N ALA A 317 7.93 0.53 9.01
CA ALA A 317 6.81 0.75 9.90
C ALA A 317 6.95 2.10 10.61
N GLY A 318 5.83 2.81 10.76
CA GLY A 318 5.82 4.06 11.52
C GLY A 318 5.90 3.78 13.02
N SER A 319 6.75 4.50 13.75
CA SER A 319 6.78 4.46 15.22
C SER A 319 7.14 5.83 15.77
N SER A 320 6.29 6.40 16.62
CA SER A 320 6.62 7.66 17.32
C SER A 320 5.97 7.72 18.71
N GLY A 321 6.43 8.65 19.54
CA GLY A 321 5.91 8.86 20.90
C GLY A 321 6.26 7.74 21.89
N SER A 322 5.70 7.85 23.10
CA SER A 322 5.82 6.88 24.19
C SER A 322 4.55 6.85 25.03
N GLY A 323 4.32 5.76 25.76
CA GLY A 323 3.15 5.61 26.63
C GLY A 323 1.82 5.83 25.89
N ARG A 324 0.96 6.72 26.41
CA ARG A 324 -0.35 7.03 25.80
C ARG A 324 -0.25 7.79 24.46
N GLY A 325 0.88 8.43 24.17
CA GLY A 325 1.13 9.17 22.92
C GLY A 325 1.79 8.34 21.82
N SER A 326 1.95 7.03 22.01
CA SER A 326 2.58 6.15 21.02
C SER A 326 1.71 6.02 19.76
N ARG A 327 2.32 6.15 18.56
CA ARG A 327 1.65 5.97 17.26
C ARG A 327 2.40 4.95 16.41
N GLY A 328 1.67 4.17 15.61
CA GLY A 328 2.21 3.23 14.59
C GLY A 328 2.88 1.95 15.10
N TRP A 329 3.14 1.82 16.40
CA TRP A 329 3.84 0.65 16.95
C TRP A 329 3.12 -0.69 16.67
N ALA A 330 1.78 -0.70 16.61
CA ALA A 330 1.04 -1.91 16.25
C ALA A 330 1.34 -2.37 14.81
N ASP A 331 1.60 -1.43 13.90
CA ASP A 331 2.01 -1.73 12.53
C ASP A 331 3.42 -2.34 12.51
N ALA A 332 4.34 -1.78 13.30
CA ALA A 332 5.70 -2.33 13.46
C ALA A 332 5.70 -3.75 14.05
N LEU A 333 4.76 -4.03 14.96
CA LEU A 333 4.56 -5.37 15.49
C LEU A 333 4.08 -6.35 14.41
N GLY A 334 3.01 -5.98 13.70
CA GLY A 334 2.46 -6.80 12.61
C GLY A 334 3.47 -7.04 11.50
N ALA A 335 4.37 -6.08 11.27
CA ALA A 335 5.49 -6.22 10.35
C ALA A 335 6.45 -7.34 10.78
N GLY A 336 6.73 -7.50 12.07
CA GLY A 336 7.76 -8.43 12.58
C GLY A 336 7.67 -9.84 11.99
N ALA A 337 6.60 -10.57 12.32
CA ALA A 337 6.39 -11.94 11.81
C ALA A 337 6.34 -12.00 10.28
N TRP A 338 5.73 -11.01 9.62
CA TRP A 338 5.63 -10.96 8.16
C TRP A 338 7.01 -10.82 7.49
N CYS A 339 7.84 -9.91 7.99
CA CYS A 339 9.17 -9.64 7.45
C CYS A 339 10.14 -10.79 7.77
N ALA A 340 9.97 -11.43 8.92
CA ALA A 340 10.65 -12.68 9.24
C ALA A 340 10.34 -13.74 8.17
N ALA A 341 9.06 -13.91 7.84
CA ALA A 341 8.60 -14.85 6.83
C ALA A 341 9.03 -14.51 5.41
N ALA A 342 9.15 -13.22 5.08
CA ALA A 342 9.64 -12.75 3.80
C ALA A 342 11.14 -13.01 3.59
N SER A 343 11.90 -13.30 4.66
CA SER A 343 13.34 -13.55 4.59
C SER A 343 13.69 -14.78 3.74
N GLY A 344 14.84 -14.71 3.05
CA GLY A 344 15.29 -15.68 2.04
C GLY A 344 15.39 -17.12 2.53
N ALA A 345 15.71 -17.33 3.81
CA ALA A 345 15.81 -18.64 4.43
C ALA A 345 14.48 -19.18 5.00
N ALA A 346 13.42 -18.36 5.00
CA ALA A 346 12.07 -18.75 5.38
C ALA A 346 11.25 -19.06 4.11
N ALA A 347 10.32 -18.18 3.71
CA ALA A 347 9.50 -18.41 2.52
C ALA A 347 10.19 -17.99 1.21
N ASN A 348 11.38 -17.38 1.27
CA ASN A 348 12.12 -16.85 0.12
C ASN A 348 11.23 -16.08 -0.84
N ARG A 349 10.54 -15.06 -0.30
CA ARG A 349 9.61 -14.28 -1.12
C ARG A 349 10.39 -13.44 -2.10
N THR A 350 10.15 -13.64 -3.38
CA THR A 350 10.66 -12.74 -4.41
C THR A 350 9.78 -11.50 -4.48
N PRO A 351 10.37 -10.31 -4.70
CA PRO A 351 9.59 -9.12 -5.03
C PRO A 351 8.65 -9.36 -6.20
N PRO A 352 7.54 -8.61 -6.31
CA PRO A 352 6.73 -8.65 -7.53
C PRO A 352 7.59 -8.27 -8.74
N ALA A 353 7.29 -8.89 -9.88
CA ALA A 353 7.97 -8.56 -11.13
C ALA A 353 7.80 -7.07 -11.44
N ARG A 354 8.92 -6.39 -11.73
CA ARG A 354 8.91 -4.97 -12.05
C ARG A 354 8.78 -4.82 -13.55
N ARG A 355 7.71 -4.17 -14.00
CA ARG A 355 7.57 -3.83 -15.41
C ARG A 355 8.45 -2.63 -15.72
N LEU A 356 9.36 -2.79 -16.67
CA LEU A 356 10.27 -1.75 -17.13
C LEU A 356 9.80 -1.16 -18.46
N GLY A 357 10.34 0.02 -18.75
CA GLY A 357 9.91 0.88 -19.84
C GLY A 357 10.26 0.37 -21.24
N PRO A 358 9.96 1.18 -22.27
CA PRO A 358 9.51 2.58 -22.16
C PRO A 358 8.06 2.72 -21.66
N THR A 359 7.77 3.77 -20.89
CA THR A 359 6.41 4.12 -20.37
C THR A 359 5.39 4.34 -21.49
N TYR A 360 5.86 4.68 -22.68
CA TYR A 360 5.07 5.04 -23.86
C TYR A 360 5.16 4.02 -25.02
N GLY A 361 5.74 2.83 -24.81
CA GLY A 361 5.93 1.85 -25.88
C GLY A 361 5.09 0.57 -25.76
N ALA A 362 5.04 -0.18 -26.87
CA ALA A 362 4.28 -1.43 -27.00
C ALA A 362 4.93 -2.66 -26.35
N SER A 363 6.19 -2.54 -25.88
CA SER A 363 6.97 -3.68 -25.38
C SER A 363 7.58 -3.40 -24.00
N PRO A 364 6.78 -3.09 -22.97
CA PRO A 364 7.30 -3.16 -21.62
C PRO A 364 7.67 -4.62 -21.33
N PHE A 365 8.83 -4.85 -20.71
CA PHE A 365 9.24 -6.17 -20.28
C PHE A 365 9.30 -6.23 -18.76
N ASP A 366 9.09 -7.42 -18.22
CA ASP A 366 9.15 -7.62 -16.78
C ASP A 366 10.61 -7.96 -16.40
N ALA A 367 11.22 -7.12 -15.57
CA ALA A 367 12.42 -7.48 -14.85
C ALA A 367 12.05 -8.54 -13.82
N VAL A 368 12.47 -9.76 -14.10
CA VAL A 368 12.27 -10.91 -13.23
C VAL A 368 13.35 -10.87 -12.15
N PRO A 369 13.00 -10.74 -10.87
CA PRO A 369 13.98 -10.85 -9.80
C PRO A 369 14.64 -12.24 -9.83
N PRO A 370 15.89 -12.36 -9.37
CA PRO A 370 16.53 -13.66 -9.20
C PRO A 370 15.71 -14.55 -8.26
N GLU A 371 15.89 -15.87 -8.36
CA GLU A 371 15.17 -16.86 -7.54
C GLU A 371 15.37 -16.66 -6.03
N ARG A 372 16.42 -15.94 -5.62
CA ARG A 372 16.72 -15.59 -4.23
C ARG A 372 17.21 -14.15 -4.15
N LEU A 373 16.83 -13.47 -3.09
CA LEU A 373 17.28 -12.11 -2.77
C LEU A 373 18.81 -12.07 -2.61
N SER A 374 19.47 -10.96 -2.98
CA SER A 374 20.89 -10.76 -2.64
C SER A 374 21.08 -10.65 -1.12
N ARG A 375 20.14 -9.99 -0.41
CA ARG A 375 20.02 -9.99 1.05
C ARG A 375 18.90 -10.92 1.50
N ASP A 376 19.25 -12.01 2.19
CA ASP A 376 18.25 -12.88 2.79
C ASP A 376 17.43 -12.21 3.90
N ALA A 377 18.06 -11.37 4.72
CA ALA A 377 17.39 -10.70 5.84
C ALA A 377 16.44 -9.63 5.32
N VAL A 378 15.18 -9.68 5.74
CA VAL A 378 14.19 -8.61 5.47
C VAL A 378 13.88 -7.88 6.78
N PRO A 379 14.66 -6.85 7.14
CA PRO A 379 14.50 -6.15 8.40
C PRO A 379 13.30 -5.20 8.41
N VAL A 380 12.79 -4.94 9.62
CA VAL A 380 11.87 -3.84 9.91
C VAL A 380 12.66 -2.58 10.21
N ILE A 381 12.51 -1.56 9.36
CA ILE A 381 13.10 -0.24 9.50
C ILE A 381 12.03 0.73 10.02
N LEU A 382 12.33 1.45 11.11
CA LEU A 382 11.38 2.38 11.69
C LEU A 382 11.48 3.75 11.03
N VAL A 383 10.31 4.34 10.74
CA VAL A 383 10.17 5.75 10.33
C VAL A 383 9.32 6.51 11.33
N ARG A 384 9.43 7.84 11.33
CA ARG A 384 8.65 8.68 12.25
C ARG A 384 7.18 8.69 11.82
N ALA A 385 6.31 8.13 12.65
CA ALA A 385 4.87 8.09 12.35
C ALA A 385 4.28 9.50 12.20
N GLY A 386 3.63 9.76 11.06
CA GLY A 386 2.98 11.03 10.71
C GLY A 386 3.95 12.14 10.28
N SER A 387 5.19 11.82 9.92
CA SER A 387 6.19 12.75 9.37
C SER A 387 6.23 12.67 7.86
N ASP A 388 6.59 13.75 7.17
CA ASP A 388 6.78 13.80 5.72
C ASP A 388 8.26 13.71 5.31
N GLN A 389 9.15 13.49 6.26
CA GLN A 389 10.61 13.44 6.06
C GLN A 389 11.20 12.20 6.74
N LEU A 390 12.04 11.48 5.99
CA LEU A 390 12.77 10.34 6.53
C LEU A 390 13.71 10.78 7.66
N PRO A 391 13.85 9.98 8.74
CA PRO A 391 14.94 10.18 9.70
C PRO A 391 16.29 10.12 8.96
N SER A 392 17.25 10.98 9.31
CA SER A 392 18.53 11.04 8.61
C SER A 392 19.29 9.70 8.63
N SER A 393 19.24 8.98 9.75
CA SER A 393 19.83 7.63 9.85
C SER A 393 19.23 6.63 8.87
N VAL A 394 17.94 6.76 8.55
CA VAL A 394 17.25 5.90 7.56
C VAL A 394 17.62 6.34 6.15
N ALA A 395 17.65 7.64 5.86
CA ALA A 395 18.08 8.15 4.56
C ALA A 395 19.53 7.73 4.24
N ASP A 396 20.46 7.89 5.19
CA ASP A 396 21.85 7.48 5.06
C ASP A 396 22.00 5.95 4.89
N PHE A 397 21.17 5.18 5.58
CA PHE A 397 21.12 3.72 5.41
C PHE A 397 20.70 3.33 3.99
N LEU A 398 19.66 3.95 3.46
CA LEU A 398 19.18 3.67 2.11
C LEU A 398 20.20 4.11 1.06
N ALA A 399 20.77 5.31 1.18
CA ALA A 399 21.79 5.81 0.25
C ALA A 399 23.04 4.91 0.18
N ARG A 400 23.45 4.28 1.30
CA ARG A 400 24.61 3.36 1.32
C ARG A 400 24.30 1.96 0.80
N ASN A 401 23.04 1.53 0.80
CA ASN A 401 22.64 0.19 0.33
C ASN A 401 22.08 0.23 -1.10
N PHE A 402 21.51 1.36 -1.51
CA PHE A 402 20.93 1.60 -2.83
C PHE A 402 21.55 2.88 -3.42
N ASP A 403 22.86 2.87 -3.60
CA ASP A 403 23.62 4.04 -4.08
C ASP A 403 23.09 4.49 -5.47
N PRO A 404 22.69 5.76 -5.61
CA PRO A 404 22.16 6.30 -6.87
C PRO A 404 23.15 6.28 -8.03
N ASN A 405 24.45 6.21 -7.74
CA ASN A 405 25.49 6.17 -8.78
C ASN A 405 25.67 4.77 -9.40
N GLN A 406 24.98 3.76 -8.89
CA GLN A 406 25.06 2.39 -9.38
C GLN A 406 24.08 2.13 -10.52
N TYR A 407 24.32 1.05 -11.25
CA TYR A 407 23.55 0.74 -12.46
C TYR A 407 22.25 -0.02 -12.16
N TRP A 408 21.21 0.71 -11.80
CA TRP A 408 19.87 0.18 -11.49
C TRP A 408 18.96 0.06 -12.72
N CYS A 409 18.20 -1.03 -12.79
CA CYS A 409 17.19 -1.20 -13.82
C CYS A 409 16.01 -0.24 -13.57
N SER A 410 15.71 0.61 -14.55
CA SER A 410 14.58 1.55 -14.48
C SER A 410 13.83 1.63 -15.80
N SER A 411 12.76 2.42 -15.86
CA SER A 411 12.04 2.71 -17.11
C SER A 411 12.90 3.44 -18.15
N VAL A 412 13.99 4.09 -17.71
CA VAL A 412 14.91 4.87 -18.56
C VAL A 412 16.22 4.11 -18.83
N SER A 413 16.68 3.29 -17.86
CA SER A 413 17.94 2.54 -17.89
C SER A 413 17.70 1.02 -17.85
N ALA A 414 16.96 0.50 -18.83
CA ALA A 414 16.48 -0.90 -18.84
C ALA A 414 17.36 -1.89 -19.65
N SER A 415 18.60 -1.53 -20.03
CA SER A 415 19.43 -2.42 -20.86
C SER A 415 20.08 -3.58 -20.10
N ALA A 416 20.56 -4.59 -20.84
CA ALA A 416 21.18 -5.78 -20.27
C ALA A 416 22.34 -5.43 -19.32
N GLY A 417 22.36 -6.06 -18.14
CA GLY A 417 23.42 -5.92 -17.12
C GLY A 417 23.11 -4.95 -15.98
N CYS A 418 21.95 -4.29 -15.95
CA CYS A 418 21.50 -3.53 -14.79
C CYS A 418 21.09 -4.44 -13.63
N ALA A 419 21.26 -3.95 -12.39
CA ALA A 419 20.77 -4.63 -11.19
C ALA A 419 19.28 -4.31 -10.98
N VAL A 420 18.47 -5.32 -10.70
CA VAL A 420 17.06 -5.12 -10.36
C VAL A 420 16.99 -4.38 -9.00
N PRO A 421 16.31 -3.23 -8.90
CA PRO A 421 16.22 -2.49 -7.64
C PRO A 421 15.58 -3.29 -6.52
N GLY A 422 15.70 -2.79 -5.29
CA GLY A 422 15.03 -3.38 -4.15
C GLY A 422 13.51 -3.23 -4.21
N PHE A 423 12.85 -3.79 -3.19
CA PHE A 423 11.42 -3.65 -2.97
C PHE A 423 11.14 -3.32 -1.50
N SER A 424 10.08 -2.56 -1.25
CA SER A 424 9.71 -2.18 0.11
C SER A 424 8.26 -2.50 0.40
N VAL A 425 8.00 -2.91 1.65
CA VAL A 425 6.65 -3.12 2.17
C VAL A 425 6.41 -2.17 3.32
N LEU A 426 5.36 -1.38 3.21
CA LEU A 426 5.02 -0.34 4.18
C LEU A 426 3.89 -0.85 5.09
N PHE A 427 4.15 -0.87 6.40
CA PHE A 427 3.20 -1.25 7.43
C PHE A 427 2.68 0.02 8.12
N GLY A 428 1.40 0.30 7.87
CA GLY A 428 0.67 1.44 8.42
C GLY A 428 -0.08 2.21 7.34
N GLY A 429 -1.23 2.78 7.71
CA GLY A 429 -1.99 3.65 6.81
C GLY A 429 -1.29 4.99 6.55
N THR A 430 -1.87 5.79 5.64
CA THR A 430 -1.31 7.10 5.24
C THR A 430 -1.16 8.12 6.38
N SER A 431 -1.90 7.93 7.48
CA SER A 431 -1.77 8.75 8.70
C SER A 431 -0.55 8.38 9.57
N ILE A 432 0.08 7.23 9.30
CA ILE A 432 1.26 6.71 9.97
C ILE A 432 2.47 6.81 9.05
N ILE A 433 2.38 6.30 7.82
CA ILE A 433 3.41 6.47 6.77
C ILE A 433 2.78 7.31 5.67
N SER A 434 3.15 8.59 5.58
CA SER A 434 2.58 9.48 4.57
C SER A 434 3.07 9.11 3.16
N ASP A 435 2.32 9.54 2.14
CA ASP A 435 2.70 9.37 0.73
C ASP A 435 4.07 10.02 0.43
N ALA A 436 4.42 11.10 1.15
CA ALA A 436 5.73 11.73 1.02
C ALA A 436 6.88 10.81 1.48
N ILE A 437 6.70 10.06 2.57
CA ILE A 437 7.66 9.06 3.04
C ILE A 437 7.69 7.87 2.09
N ALA A 438 6.51 7.37 1.68
CA ALA A 438 6.40 6.26 0.75
C ALA A 438 7.15 6.55 -0.57
N ASN A 439 7.00 7.77 -1.11
CA ASN A 439 7.71 8.21 -2.31
C ASN A 439 9.23 8.31 -2.08
N GLN A 440 9.69 8.84 -0.93
CA GLN A 440 11.12 8.88 -0.58
C GLN A 440 11.73 7.48 -0.49
N ILE A 441 11.02 6.53 0.16
CA ILE A 441 11.45 5.13 0.26
C ILE A 441 11.48 4.48 -1.12
N SER A 442 10.40 4.63 -1.91
CA SER A 442 10.30 4.03 -3.25
C SER A 442 11.40 4.53 -4.17
N SER A 443 11.70 5.83 -4.12
CA SER A 443 12.81 6.44 -4.86
C SER A 443 14.15 5.85 -4.43
N ALA A 444 14.45 5.85 -3.13
CA ALA A 444 15.73 5.36 -2.61
C ALA A 444 15.96 3.87 -2.85
N VAL A 445 14.97 3.02 -2.52
CA VAL A 445 15.04 1.56 -2.76
C VAL A 445 15.03 1.23 -4.26
N GLY A 446 14.44 2.11 -5.07
CA GLY A 446 14.54 2.11 -6.53
C GLY A 446 15.92 2.47 -7.08
N GLY A 447 16.87 2.85 -6.22
CA GLY A 447 18.21 3.27 -6.59
C GLY A 447 18.30 4.71 -7.08
N SER A 448 17.33 5.57 -6.72
CA SER A 448 17.31 7.02 -6.97
C SER A 448 17.99 7.42 -8.28
N VAL A 449 17.42 6.99 -9.41
CA VAL A 449 18.01 7.18 -10.74
C VAL A 449 18.01 8.67 -11.11
N GLU A 450 19.05 9.40 -10.69
CA GLU A 450 19.31 10.79 -11.07
C GLU A 450 20.10 10.86 -12.38
N GLY A 451 19.85 11.89 -13.20
CA GLY A 451 20.67 12.21 -14.37
C GLY A 451 20.41 11.38 -15.64
N VAL A 452 19.52 10.38 -15.60
CA VAL A 452 19.04 9.68 -16.79
C VAL A 452 17.71 10.31 -17.20
N GLY A 453 17.76 11.38 -18.00
CA GLY A 453 16.62 12.08 -18.65
C GLY A 453 15.30 12.08 -17.88
N VAL A 454 14.96 13.20 -17.21
CA VAL A 454 13.74 13.45 -16.40
C VAL A 454 13.17 12.17 -15.78
N GLN A 455 13.58 11.85 -14.55
CA GLN A 455 12.81 10.95 -13.70
C GLN A 455 11.42 11.59 -13.52
N THR A 456 10.47 11.19 -14.35
CA THR A 456 9.16 11.82 -14.44
C THR A 456 8.29 11.26 -13.33
N LYS A 457 7.98 12.12 -12.36
CA LYS A 457 6.97 11.79 -11.36
C LYS A 457 5.62 11.60 -12.08
N PRO A 458 4.89 10.51 -11.82
CA PRO A 458 3.56 10.35 -12.40
C PRO A 458 2.69 11.53 -11.98
N ASP A 459 1.90 12.05 -12.91
CA ASP A 459 1.00 13.16 -12.66
C ASP A 459 -0.39 12.86 -13.21
N ILE A 460 -1.38 13.50 -12.59
CA ILE A 460 -2.76 13.50 -13.06
C ILE A 460 -3.39 14.87 -12.81
N ALA A 461 -3.94 15.45 -13.87
CA ALA A 461 -4.49 16.79 -13.88
C ALA A 461 -5.76 16.85 -14.75
N GLY A 462 -6.46 17.98 -14.68
CA GLY A 462 -7.65 18.23 -15.52
C GLY A 462 -8.80 17.25 -15.29
N VAL A 463 -8.83 16.56 -14.14
CA VAL A 463 -9.83 15.53 -13.86
C VAL A 463 -11.19 16.15 -13.62
N PHE A 464 -12.23 15.53 -14.18
CA PHE A 464 -13.63 15.88 -13.94
C PHE A 464 -14.49 14.64 -13.72
N GLY A 465 -15.58 14.82 -12.99
CA GLY A 465 -16.54 13.75 -12.68
C GLY A 465 -17.75 13.82 -13.61
N THR A 466 -18.24 12.68 -14.10
CA THR A 466 -19.45 12.62 -14.94
C THR A 466 -20.20 11.30 -14.76
N LYS A 467 -21.53 11.33 -14.91
CA LYS A 467 -22.36 10.12 -15.03
C LYS A 467 -22.55 9.69 -16.48
N MET A 468 -22.15 10.52 -17.44
CA MET A 468 -22.34 10.26 -18.86
C MET A 468 -21.27 9.31 -19.39
N SER A 469 -21.61 8.57 -20.45
CA SER A 469 -20.61 7.88 -21.27
C SER A 469 -20.04 8.83 -22.31
N LEU A 470 -18.71 8.92 -22.35
CA LEU A 470 -17.90 9.67 -23.28
C LEU A 470 -17.23 8.79 -24.34
N SER A 471 -17.53 7.49 -24.38
CA SER A 471 -17.21 6.60 -25.50
C SER A 471 -17.85 7.11 -26.81
N PRO A 472 -17.23 6.87 -27.99
CA PRO A 472 -15.97 6.15 -28.24
C PRO A 472 -14.70 7.01 -28.15
N VAL A 473 -14.81 8.33 -28.00
CA VAL A 473 -13.65 9.23 -27.94
C VAL A 473 -12.81 8.97 -26.69
N PHE A 474 -13.48 8.80 -25.53
CA PHE A 474 -12.83 8.42 -24.29
C PHE A 474 -12.80 6.90 -24.14
N ARG A 475 -11.67 6.41 -23.65
CA ARG A 475 -11.57 5.03 -23.14
C ARG A 475 -12.25 4.95 -21.78
N GLU A 476 -13.10 3.95 -21.59
CA GLU A 476 -13.84 3.79 -20.34
C GLU A 476 -13.54 2.42 -19.72
N LEU A 477 -12.95 2.39 -18.53
CA LEU A 477 -12.60 1.16 -17.83
C LEU A 477 -13.13 1.17 -16.39
N GLY A 478 -13.48 -0.02 -15.88
CA GLY A 478 -14.12 -0.20 -14.59
C GLY A 478 -15.62 -0.46 -14.71
N SER A 479 -16.32 -0.41 -13.59
CA SER A 479 -17.76 -0.70 -13.51
C SER A 479 -18.45 0.29 -12.59
N GLY A 480 -19.62 0.77 -12.99
CA GLY A 480 -20.41 1.71 -12.21
C GLY A 480 -20.95 2.85 -13.06
N TYR A 481 -21.70 3.75 -12.42
CA TYR A 481 -22.41 4.84 -13.10
C TYR A 481 -21.68 6.19 -13.02
N LEU A 482 -20.67 6.33 -12.16
CA LEU A 482 -19.89 7.56 -12.02
C LEU A 482 -18.47 7.31 -12.53
N GLN A 483 -17.96 8.28 -13.30
CA GLN A 483 -16.67 8.21 -13.94
C GLN A 483 -15.81 9.42 -13.56
N MET A 484 -14.52 9.19 -13.33
CA MET A 484 -13.51 10.25 -13.27
C MET A 484 -12.70 10.22 -14.56
N CYS A 485 -12.82 11.29 -15.33
CA CYS A 485 -12.27 11.39 -16.67
C CYS A 485 -11.17 12.44 -16.74
N SER A 486 -10.24 12.26 -17.68
CA SER A 486 -9.25 13.27 -18.03
C SER A 486 -9.04 13.30 -19.54
N ASN A 487 -8.79 14.50 -20.07
CA ASN A 487 -8.51 14.72 -21.49
C ASN A 487 -7.14 14.15 -21.86
N ARG A 488 -6.83 14.17 -23.17
CA ARG A 488 -5.52 13.77 -23.66
C ARG A 488 -4.40 14.53 -22.93
N GLY A 489 -3.40 13.78 -22.49
CA GLY A 489 -2.26 14.30 -21.74
C GLY A 489 -2.57 14.69 -20.29
N GLY A 490 -3.78 14.48 -19.81
CA GLY A 490 -4.14 14.77 -18.42
C GLY A 490 -3.61 13.76 -17.41
N TYR A 491 -2.86 12.75 -17.87
CA TYR A 491 -2.00 11.91 -17.04
C TYR A 491 -0.70 11.59 -17.79
N SER A 492 0.41 11.52 -17.05
CA SER A 492 1.75 11.24 -17.59
C SER A 492 2.50 10.24 -16.72
N ASP A 493 3.35 9.44 -17.35
CA ASP A 493 4.26 8.47 -16.68
C ASP A 493 3.57 7.52 -15.71
N ALA A 494 2.28 7.29 -15.92
CA ALA A 494 1.43 6.50 -15.05
C ALA A 494 1.25 5.11 -15.65
N ARG A 495 1.50 4.06 -14.85
CA ARG A 495 1.06 2.71 -15.19
C ARG A 495 -0.36 2.46 -14.72
N TRP A 496 -0.68 2.93 -13.51
CA TRP A 496 -2.00 2.74 -12.92
C TRP A 496 -2.70 4.05 -12.62
N LEU A 497 -4.01 4.06 -12.80
CA LEU A 497 -4.91 5.05 -12.20
C LEU A 497 -5.70 4.37 -11.08
N LEU A 498 -5.65 4.97 -9.89
CA LEU A 498 -6.30 4.49 -8.68
C LEU A 498 -7.40 5.48 -8.28
N MET A 499 -8.61 4.98 -8.10
CA MET A 499 -9.77 5.78 -7.72
C MET A 499 -10.39 5.25 -6.42
N GLY A 500 -10.76 6.15 -5.50
CA GLY A 500 -11.41 5.81 -4.23
C GLY A 500 -12.33 6.91 -3.71
N VAL A 501 -12.84 6.71 -2.49
CA VAL A 501 -13.80 7.61 -1.82
C VAL A 501 -13.25 8.12 -0.50
N GLY A 502 -13.64 9.34 -0.14
CA GLY A 502 -13.43 9.90 1.18
C GLY A 502 -11.96 9.91 1.61
N GLN A 503 -11.70 9.37 2.80
CA GLN A 503 -10.35 9.23 3.37
C GLN A 503 -9.84 7.78 3.31
N GLN A 504 -10.49 6.91 2.55
CA GLN A 504 -10.07 5.52 2.44
C GLN A 504 -8.73 5.43 1.69
N SER A 505 -7.78 4.68 2.24
CA SER A 505 -6.46 4.48 1.62
C SER A 505 -6.45 3.39 0.55
N VAL A 506 -7.46 2.52 0.55
CA VAL A 506 -7.61 1.44 -0.43
C VAL A 506 -8.43 1.96 -1.61
N PRO A 507 -7.91 1.87 -2.85
CA PRO A 507 -8.68 2.25 -4.03
C PRO A 507 -9.84 1.28 -4.25
N LEU A 508 -10.99 1.82 -4.64
CA LEU A 508 -12.15 1.04 -5.07
C LEU A 508 -11.98 0.51 -6.49
N THR A 509 -11.28 1.26 -7.34
CA THR A 509 -11.01 0.88 -8.73
C THR A 509 -9.56 1.16 -9.08
N THR A 510 -8.94 0.19 -9.75
CA THR A 510 -7.55 0.23 -10.22
C THR A 510 -7.54 -0.13 -11.70
N VAL A 511 -6.94 0.72 -12.53
CA VAL A 511 -6.81 0.51 -13.97
C VAL A 511 -5.35 0.54 -14.37
N ASP A 512 -4.83 -0.53 -14.98
CA ASP A 512 -3.49 -0.56 -15.61
C ASP A 512 -3.58 0.05 -17.02
N ILE A 513 -3.47 1.37 -17.10
CA ILE A 513 -3.66 2.13 -18.34
C ILE A 513 -2.61 1.79 -19.40
N MET A 514 -1.42 1.38 -18.97
CA MET A 514 -0.34 0.97 -19.87
C MET A 514 -0.64 -0.39 -20.51
N ALA A 515 -1.01 -1.39 -19.72
CA ALA A 515 -1.41 -2.70 -20.25
C ALA A 515 -2.63 -2.60 -21.18
N GLN A 516 -3.48 -1.60 -20.94
CA GLN A 516 -4.64 -1.30 -21.77
C GLN A 516 -4.29 -0.43 -22.99
N SER A 517 -3.01 -0.10 -23.22
CA SER A 517 -2.51 0.65 -24.38
C SER A 517 -3.00 2.11 -24.48
N TRP A 518 -3.30 2.77 -23.36
CA TRP A 518 -3.80 4.15 -23.32
C TRP A 518 -2.77 5.20 -23.81
N TYR A 519 -1.49 4.86 -23.89
CA TYR A 519 -0.44 5.72 -24.48
C TYR A 519 -0.16 5.44 -25.96
N LEU A 520 -0.76 4.39 -26.51
CA LEU A 520 -0.46 3.89 -27.85
C LEU A 520 -1.62 4.09 -28.80
N ARG A 521 -2.85 3.92 -28.29
CA ARG A 521 -4.07 3.95 -29.09
C ARG A 521 -5.16 4.69 -28.33
N ASP A 522 -5.93 5.47 -29.07
CA ASP A 522 -7.13 6.13 -28.55
C ASP A 522 -8.28 5.12 -28.41
N GLY A 523 -9.47 5.60 -28.02
CA GLY A 523 -10.65 4.76 -27.83
C GLY A 523 -11.13 4.05 -29.10
N ASP A 524 -10.83 4.61 -30.26
CA ASP A 524 -11.12 4.06 -31.59
C ASP A 524 -10.03 3.13 -32.13
N GLY A 525 -8.94 2.94 -31.38
CA GLY A 525 -7.81 2.09 -31.78
C GLY A 525 -6.74 2.79 -32.64
N MET A 526 -6.89 4.06 -32.99
CA MET A 526 -5.91 4.81 -33.78
C MET A 526 -4.75 5.32 -32.91
N ALA A 527 -3.54 5.33 -33.47
CA ALA A 527 -2.34 5.81 -32.79
C ALA A 527 -2.07 7.28 -33.17
N ARG A 528 -2.66 8.22 -32.44
CA ARG A 528 -2.58 9.66 -32.76
C ARG A 528 -1.30 10.34 -32.29
N LEU A 529 -1.08 10.34 -30.97
CA LEU A 529 0.08 10.98 -30.34
C LEU A 529 0.77 9.99 -29.38
N PRO A 530 1.65 9.12 -29.90
CA PRO A 530 2.35 8.13 -29.07
C PRO A 530 3.08 8.78 -27.89
N GLY A 531 2.83 8.26 -26.69
CA GLY A 531 3.44 8.72 -25.44
C GLY A 531 2.73 9.86 -24.72
N LEU A 532 1.73 10.48 -25.34
CA LEU A 532 0.74 11.28 -24.62
C LEU A 532 -0.47 10.39 -24.29
N GLY A 533 -0.93 10.39 -23.04
CA GLY A 533 -2.09 9.58 -22.66
C GLY A 533 -3.34 9.99 -23.43
N ALA A 534 -4.06 9.04 -24.03
CA ALA A 534 -5.35 9.27 -24.69
C ALA A 534 -6.44 9.80 -23.72
N PRO A 535 -7.55 10.39 -24.20
CA PRO A 535 -8.67 10.69 -23.33
C PRO A 535 -9.23 9.41 -22.68
N GLY A 536 -9.47 9.45 -21.37
CA GLY A 536 -9.85 8.26 -20.63
C GLY A 536 -10.60 8.52 -19.33
N CYS A 537 -11.41 7.55 -18.93
CA CYS A 537 -12.31 7.56 -17.78
C CYS A 537 -12.17 6.28 -16.95
N VAL A 538 -12.09 6.44 -15.63
CA VAL A 538 -12.15 5.35 -14.64
C VAL A 538 -13.54 5.34 -14.00
N LYS A 539 -14.23 4.20 -14.08
CA LYS A 539 -15.62 4.00 -13.60
C LYS A 539 -15.67 3.35 -12.22
N GLY A 540 -16.63 3.80 -11.41
CA GLY A 540 -16.90 3.26 -10.07
C GLY A 540 -18.34 3.49 -9.63
N SER A 541 -18.76 2.73 -8.62
CA SER A 541 -20.03 2.91 -7.91
C SER A 541 -19.74 3.19 -6.44
N PHE A 542 -20.47 4.14 -5.85
CA PHE A 542 -20.16 4.66 -4.52
C PHE A 542 -21.43 4.83 -3.70
N GLY A 543 -21.38 4.48 -2.41
CA GLY A 543 -22.49 4.68 -1.48
C GLY A 543 -22.24 5.88 -0.58
N GLY A 544 -23.07 6.93 -0.69
CA GLY A 544 -23.25 7.93 0.36
C GLY A 544 -22.04 8.79 0.78
N GLU A 545 -20.99 8.91 -0.05
CA GLU A 545 -19.79 9.71 0.25
C GLU A 545 -19.70 10.98 -0.62
N GLU A 546 -19.23 12.09 -0.03
CA GLU A 546 -19.27 13.43 -0.66
C GLU A 546 -18.11 13.70 -1.63
N LYS A 547 -17.01 12.94 -1.59
CA LYS A 547 -15.81 13.18 -2.40
C LYS A 547 -15.18 11.90 -2.95
N LEU A 548 -14.92 11.92 -4.24
CA LEU A 548 -14.04 10.96 -4.92
C LEU A 548 -12.63 11.50 -5.02
N TRP A 549 -11.66 10.60 -5.02
CA TRP A 549 -10.28 10.92 -5.33
C TRP A 549 -9.74 9.98 -6.41
N ILE A 550 -8.86 10.51 -7.25
CA ILE A 550 -8.05 9.74 -8.20
C ILE A 550 -6.57 10.09 -8.04
N LYS A 551 -5.68 9.12 -8.22
CA LYS A 551 -4.23 9.33 -8.26
C LYS A 551 -3.57 8.43 -9.30
N ALA A 552 -2.45 8.88 -9.84
CA ALA A 552 -1.60 8.12 -10.75
C ALA A 552 -0.47 7.39 -9.99
N VAL A 553 -0.09 6.21 -10.48
CA VAL A 553 1.06 5.43 -9.98
C VAL A 553 1.96 5.07 -11.14
N GLY A 554 3.25 5.39 -11.01
CA GLY A 554 4.29 5.17 -12.03
C GLY A 554 4.83 3.75 -12.04
N LEU A 555 5.72 3.45 -13.01
CA LEU A 555 6.39 2.14 -13.12
C LEU A 555 7.31 1.81 -11.94
N ASP A 556 7.81 2.84 -11.27
CA ASP A 556 8.68 2.78 -10.10
C ASP A 556 7.93 2.78 -8.76
N GLY A 557 6.59 2.79 -8.79
CA GLY A 557 5.73 2.83 -7.61
C GLY A 557 5.52 4.21 -7.01
N LEU A 558 6.13 5.27 -7.58
CA LEU A 558 5.85 6.64 -7.15
C LEU A 558 4.39 7.00 -7.41
N THR A 559 3.87 7.89 -6.57
CA THR A 559 2.47 8.33 -6.64
C THR A 559 2.35 9.83 -6.91
N SER A 560 1.36 10.21 -7.71
CA SER A 560 0.95 11.60 -7.86
C SER A 560 0.23 12.10 -6.60
N ASN A 561 0.05 13.42 -6.50
CA ASN A 561 -0.95 13.94 -5.57
C ASN A 561 -2.34 13.44 -5.99
N SER A 562 -3.22 13.21 -5.03
CA SER A 562 -4.62 12.87 -5.33
C SER A 562 -5.38 14.10 -5.81
N VAL A 563 -6.13 13.96 -6.90
CA VAL A 563 -7.12 14.95 -7.35
C VAL A 563 -8.48 14.50 -6.86
N ALA A 564 -9.18 15.39 -6.14
CA ALA A 564 -10.51 15.10 -5.61
C ALA A 564 -11.59 15.81 -6.44
N VAL A 565 -12.71 15.12 -6.68
CA VAL A 565 -13.91 15.65 -7.33
C VAL A 565 -15.10 15.39 -6.43
N GLY A 566 -15.98 16.39 -6.27
CA GLY A 566 -17.22 16.22 -5.53
C GLY A 566 -18.10 15.11 -6.14
N SER A 567 -18.74 14.30 -5.32
CA SER A 567 -19.66 13.23 -5.75
C SER A 567 -21.03 13.30 -5.10
N ASP A 568 -21.29 14.36 -4.33
CA ASP A 568 -22.57 14.59 -3.68
C ASP A 568 -23.68 14.84 -4.72
N SER A 569 -24.76 14.06 -4.60
CA SER A 569 -25.95 14.18 -5.42
C SER A 569 -26.67 15.53 -5.27
N ALA A 570 -26.55 16.19 -4.12
CA ALA A 570 -27.08 17.55 -3.95
C ALA A 570 -26.30 18.54 -4.82
N LYS A 571 -24.98 18.35 -4.94
CA LYS A 571 -24.06 19.20 -5.71
C LYS A 571 -23.94 18.81 -7.18
N TYR A 572 -24.84 17.97 -7.67
CA TYR A 572 -24.89 17.52 -9.05
C TYR A 572 -25.93 18.32 -9.84
N LEU A 573 -25.55 18.74 -11.04
CA LEU A 573 -26.47 19.26 -12.04
C LEU A 573 -26.37 18.39 -13.30
N GLY A 574 -27.52 17.93 -13.79
CA GLY A 574 -27.60 17.12 -15.00
C GLY A 574 -28.92 17.34 -15.75
N LEU A 575 -28.91 17.02 -17.03
CA LEU A 575 -30.08 17.13 -17.90
C LEU A 575 -30.82 15.78 -17.98
N SER A 576 -32.15 15.81 -18.02
CA SER A 576 -32.99 14.60 -18.11
C SER A 576 -32.89 13.89 -19.46
N ASP A 577 -32.61 14.63 -20.53
CA ASP A 577 -32.47 14.12 -21.91
C ASP A 577 -31.54 15.04 -22.74
N PHE A 578 -31.30 14.68 -23.99
CA PHE A 578 -30.53 15.49 -24.94
C PHE A 578 -31.28 16.73 -25.39
N ILE A 579 -30.57 17.86 -25.46
CA ILE A 579 -31.04 19.06 -26.15
C ILE A 579 -30.84 18.86 -27.64
N THR A 580 -31.93 18.93 -28.40
CA THR A 580 -31.92 18.75 -29.85
C THR A 580 -32.10 20.07 -30.58
N ALA A 581 -31.31 20.28 -31.62
CA ALA A 581 -31.37 21.49 -32.44
C ALA A 581 -31.17 21.20 -33.92
N ARG A 582 -32.00 21.84 -34.76
CA ARG A 582 -31.89 21.85 -36.22
C ARG A 582 -32.78 22.94 -36.84
N PRO A 583 -32.41 23.49 -38.00
CA PRO A 583 -31.04 23.55 -38.55
C PRO A 583 -30.16 24.51 -37.74
N ALA A 584 -28.84 24.53 -38.00
CA ALA A 584 -28.00 25.64 -37.55
C ALA A 584 -28.44 26.95 -38.23
N TYR A 585 -28.54 28.05 -37.48
CA TYR A 585 -28.93 29.35 -38.04
C TYR A 585 -27.74 30.17 -38.53
N GLU A 586 -26.53 29.81 -38.11
CA GLU A 586 -25.28 30.41 -38.57
C GLU A 586 -24.22 29.32 -38.68
N THR A 587 -23.53 29.30 -39.84
CA THR A 587 -22.50 28.30 -40.13
C THR A 587 -21.35 28.93 -40.90
N SER A 588 -20.13 28.46 -40.68
CA SER A 588 -18.98 28.84 -41.51
C SER A 588 -17.89 27.77 -41.53
N GLY A 589 -17.00 27.84 -42.51
CA GLY A 589 -15.84 26.94 -42.60
C GLY A 589 -16.05 25.75 -43.53
N ILE A 590 -15.42 24.62 -43.20
CA ILE A 590 -15.42 23.39 -44.00
C ILE A 590 -16.70 22.60 -43.72
N ASP A 591 -17.26 22.00 -44.76
CA ASP A 591 -18.41 21.11 -44.72
C ASP A 591 -18.27 19.97 -43.69
N SER A 592 -19.35 19.65 -42.98
CA SER A 592 -19.40 18.62 -41.94
C SER A 592 -19.12 17.22 -42.49
N SER A 593 -19.47 16.97 -43.76
CA SER A 593 -19.24 15.71 -44.47
C SER A 593 -17.77 15.50 -44.88
N SER A 594 -16.92 16.52 -44.72
CA SER A 594 -15.51 16.47 -45.09
C SER A 594 -14.60 16.52 -43.86
N ASP A 595 -13.60 15.64 -43.83
CA ASP A 595 -12.53 15.64 -42.83
C ASP A 595 -11.15 15.63 -43.52
N PRO A 596 -10.64 16.79 -43.95
CA PRO A 596 -9.38 16.86 -44.68
C PRO A 596 -8.17 16.80 -43.75
N ASN A 597 -7.20 15.94 -44.07
CA ASN A 597 -5.93 15.82 -43.33
C ASN A 597 -5.10 17.13 -43.26
N THR A 598 -5.40 18.12 -44.12
CA THR A 598 -4.79 19.47 -44.06
C THR A 598 -5.31 20.31 -42.89
N GLY A 599 -6.25 19.77 -42.11
CA GLY A 599 -6.97 20.49 -41.07
C GLY A 599 -8.00 21.47 -41.62
N GLY A 600 -8.58 22.24 -40.70
CA GLY A 600 -9.56 23.28 -41.01
C GLY A 600 -10.57 23.45 -39.89
N THR A 601 -11.52 24.36 -40.06
CA THR A 601 -12.50 24.70 -39.01
C THR A 601 -13.91 24.65 -39.56
N SER A 602 -14.85 24.21 -38.72
CA SER A 602 -16.29 24.29 -38.96
C SER A 602 -16.92 24.96 -37.74
N LEU A 603 -17.78 25.94 -37.97
CA LEU A 603 -18.54 26.64 -36.93
C LEU A 603 -20.03 26.39 -37.17
N TRP A 604 -20.74 26.06 -36.11
CA TRP A 604 -22.20 26.06 -36.09
C TRP A 604 -22.72 26.85 -34.90
N ARG A 605 -23.82 27.58 -35.11
CA ARG A 605 -24.67 28.09 -34.03
C ARG A 605 -26.07 27.52 -34.15
N PHE A 606 -26.53 26.96 -33.04
CA PHE A 606 -27.82 26.32 -32.92
C PHE A 606 -28.66 27.02 -31.86
N ARG A 607 -29.95 27.14 -32.13
CA ARG A 607 -30.98 27.46 -31.14
C ARG A 607 -31.92 26.26 -31.06
N ALA A 608 -32.18 25.75 -29.86
CA ALA A 608 -33.01 24.56 -29.71
C ALA A 608 -34.47 24.83 -30.08
N TYR A 609 -35.14 23.81 -30.64
CA TYR A 609 -36.57 23.85 -30.97
C TYR A 609 -37.41 22.90 -30.09
N ALA A 610 -36.78 22.05 -29.26
CA ALA A 610 -37.46 21.06 -28.41
C ALA A 610 -37.17 21.19 -26.90
N PRO A 611 -37.68 22.24 -26.23
CA PRO A 611 -38.01 22.19 -24.80
C PRO A 611 -39.41 21.56 -24.58
N PRO A 612 -39.70 20.99 -23.39
CA PRO A 612 -38.90 21.08 -22.18
C PRO A 612 -38.00 19.87 -21.91
N ILE A 613 -36.75 20.16 -21.54
CA ILE A 613 -35.84 19.22 -20.87
C ILE A 613 -35.69 19.69 -19.43
N LEU A 614 -35.63 18.74 -18.50
CA LEU A 614 -35.51 19.05 -17.09
C LEU A 614 -34.04 19.16 -16.72
N VAL A 615 -33.67 20.26 -16.10
CA VAL A 615 -32.40 20.45 -15.42
C VAL A 615 -32.60 20.05 -13.98
N SER A 616 -32.02 18.92 -13.59
CA SER A 616 -32.02 18.47 -12.20
C SER A 616 -30.86 19.12 -11.46
N SER A 617 -31.14 19.83 -10.37
CA SER A 617 -30.15 20.45 -9.48
C SER A 617 -30.66 20.45 -8.03
N ASN A 618 -29.85 20.10 -7.02
CA ASN A 618 -30.29 20.02 -5.62
C ASN A 618 -31.56 19.16 -5.38
N GLN A 619 -31.79 18.13 -6.19
CA GLN A 619 -33.05 17.32 -6.20
C GLN A 619 -34.32 18.09 -6.60
N GLU A 620 -34.16 19.31 -7.14
CA GLU A 620 -35.21 20.08 -7.79
C GLU A 620 -35.07 19.96 -9.31
N GLU A 621 -36.20 19.96 -10.02
CA GLU A 621 -36.23 19.93 -11.48
C GLU A 621 -36.73 21.26 -12.01
N ILE A 622 -35.91 21.91 -12.84
CA ILE A 622 -36.23 23.19 -13.47
C ILE A 622 -36.32 22.96 -14.98
N SER A 623 -37.43 23.40 -15.60
CA SER A 623 -37.59 23.30 -17.04
C SER A 623 -36.68 24.28 -17.77
N ALA A 624 -35.88 23.78 -18.71
CA ALA A 624 -35.25 24.60 -19.74
C ALA A 624 -36.31 25.03 -20.76
N VAL A 625 -36.31 26.32 -21.11
CA VAL A 625 -37.30 26.96 -22.00
C VAL A 625 -36.70 27.45 -23.32
N ASP A 626 -35.40 27.74 -23.36
CA ASP A 626 -34.64 28.03 -24.58
C ASP A 626 -33.18 27.59 -24.36
N SER A 627 -32.45 27.36 -25.45
CA SER A 627 -31.01 27.15 -25.38
C SER A 627 -30.32 27.57 -26.66
N GLU A 628 -29.14 28.15 -26.51
CA GLU A 628 -28.25 28.52 -27.61
C GLU A 628 -26.89 27.85 -27.39
N ILE A 629 -26.31 27.29 -28.45
CA ILE A 629 -24.97 26.70 -28.42
C ILE A 629 -24.19 27.06 -29.69
N SER A 630 -22.95 27.48 -29.50
CA SER A 630 -21.97 27.74 -30.56
C SER A 630 -20.89 26.68 -30.45
N ILE A 631 -20.64 25.92 -31.53
CA ILE A 631 -19.62 24.87 -31.60
C ILE A 631 -18.63 25.22 -32.70
N THR A 632 -17.34 25.18 -32.35
CA THR A 632 -16.21 25.26 -33.28
C THR A 632 -15.50 23.91 -33.29
N LEU A 633 -15.54 23.20 -34.41
CA LEU A 633 -14.78 21.96 -34.63
C LEU A 633 -13.52 22.31 -35.42
N ASN A 634 -12.37 21.92 -34.88
CA ASN A 634 -11.05 22.06 -35.49
C ASN A 634 -10.57 20.68 -35.93
N ARG A 635 -10.40 20.49 -37.24
CA ARG A 635 -9.82 19.25 -37.79
C ARG A 635 -8.33 19.20 -37.54
N GLY A 636 -7.83 18.03 -37.16
CA GLY A 636 -6.42 17.76 -36.96
C GLY A 636 -5.61 18.09 -38.21
N ASN A 637 -4.56 18.89 -38.07
CA ASN A 637 -3.65 19.19 -39.16
C ASN A 637 -2.37 18.36 -39.00
N SER A 638 -2.26 17.27 -39.75
CA SER A 638 -1.00 16.55 -39.86
C SER A 638 -0.86 15.83 -41.20
N ILE A 639 0.38 15.76 -41.70
CA ILE A 639 0.73 15.14 -42.99
C ILE A 639 0.36 13.64 -43.00
N ASP A 640 0.28 13.01 -41.83
CA ASP A 640 -0.04 11.61 -41.59
C ASP A 640 -1.48 11.34 -41.13
N GLY A 641 -2.32 12.39 -40.93
CA GLY A 641 -3.71 12.26 -40.47
C GLY A 641 -3.86 11.76 -39.03
N LEU A 642 -2.81 11.90 -38.21
CA LEU A 642 -2.75 11.43 -36.82
C LEU A 642 -3.08 12.51 -35.78
N ALA A 643 -3.12 13.79 -36.16
CA ALA A 643 -3.56 14.84 -35.23
C ALA A 643 -5.04 14.62 -34.85
N PRO A 644 -5.41 14.65 -33.55
CA PRO A 644 -6.80 14.52 -33.14
C PRO A 644 -7.61 15.75 -33.57
N ASP A 645 -8.87 15.52 -33.92
CA ASP A 645 -9.85 16.59 -34.05
C ASP A 645 -10.26 17.08 -32.66
N SER A 646 -10.44 18.39 -32.53
CA SER A 646 -10.79 19.02 -31.26
C SER A 646 -11.97 19.96 -31.44
N PHE A 647 -12.73 20.19 -30.37
CA PHE A 647 -13.81 21.16 -30.41
C PHE A 647 -13.73 22.12 -29.21
N ALA A 648 -14.28 23.30 -29.42
CA ALA A 648 -14.63 24.24 -28.38
C ALA A 648 -16.08 24.66 -28.56
N ALA A 649 -16.83 24.79 -27.47
CA ALA A 649 -18.21 25.23 -27.49
C ALA A 649 -18.52 26.22 -26.36
N SER A 650 -19.47 27.10 -26.62
CA SER A 650 -20.10 27.94 -25.59
C SER A 650 -21.61 27.78 -25.68
N TRP A 651 -22.27 27.69 -24.53
CA TRP A 651 -23.70 27.44 -24.46
C TRP A 651 -24.38 28.29 -23.39
N ILE A 652 -25.66 28.56 -23.61
CA ILE A 652 -26.57 29.23 -22.69
C ILE A 652 -27.87 28.42 -22.65
N LEU A 653 -28.36 28.09 -21.46
CA LEU A 653 -29.73 27.60 -21.27
C LEU A 653 -30.52 28.65 -20.50
N GLU A 654 -31.66 29.02 -21.07
CA GLU A 654 -32.69 29.77 -20.38
C GLU A 654 -33.60 28.78 -19.65
N LEU A 655 -33.78 28.98 -18.37
CA LEU A 655 -34.61 28.18 -17.47
C LEU A 655 -35.84 28.97 -17.04
N ALA A 656 -36.87 28.28 -16.54
CA ALA A 656 -38.09 28.95 -16.08
C ALA A 656 -37.88 30.00 -14.97
N ASN A 657 -36.75 29.97 -14.25
CA ASN A 657 -36.42 30.85 -13.13
C ASN A 657 -35.08 31.61 -13.28
N GLY A 658 -34.51 31.67 -14.48
CA GLY A 658 -33.24 32.36 -14.74
C GLY A 658 -32.48 31.71 -15.90
N SER A 659 -31.18 31.89 -15.96
CA SER A 659 -30.32 31.33 -17.01
C SER A 659 -29.05 30.71 -16.43
N ILE A 660 -28.50 29.74 -17.15
CA ILE A 660 -27.18 29.16 -16.90
C ILE A 660 -26.37 29.17 -18.19
N SER A 661 -25.05 29.22 -18.06
CA SER A 661 -24.15 29.29 -19.22
C SER A 661 -22.86 28.55 -18.92
N GLY A 662 -22.17 28.12 -19.97
CA GLY A 662 -20.89 27.45 -19.80
C GLY A 662 -20.10 27.33 -21.08
N THR A 663 -18.91 26.77 -20.93
CA THR A 663 -18.01 26.41 -22.02
C THR A 663 -17.77 24.91 -22.01
N ALA A 664 -17.44 24.34 -23.17
CA ALA A 664 -17.02 22.96 -23.28
C ALA A 664 -15.85 22.83 -24.25
N GLU A 665 -14.95 21.90 -23.96
CA GLU A 665 -13.81 21.58 -24.83
C GLU A 665 -13.45 20.11 -24.74
N GLY A 666 -12.89 19.58 -25.82
CA GLY A 666 -12.47 18.20 -25.88
C GLY A 666 -12.11 17.77 -27.29
N GLU A 667 -12.27 16.47 -27.53
CA GLU A 667 -11.94 15.84 -28.81
C GLU A 667 -13.18 15.42 -29.58
N ALA A 668 -13.03 15.32 -30.88
CA ALA A 668 -14.08 14.91 -31.80
C ALA A 668 -13.65 13.70 -32.62
N LEU A 669 -14.63 12.90 -33.01
CA LEU A 669 -14.40 11.73 -33.83
C LEU A 669 -15.55 11.51 -34.80
N TYR A 670 -15.24 11.35 -36.08
CA TYR A 670 -16.24 11.08 -37.10
C TYR A 670 -16.42 9.57 -37.32
N ILE A 671 -17.59 9.04 -36.95
CA ILE A 671 -17.94 7.62 -37.12
C ILE A 671 -19.37 7.51 -37.64
N ASP A 672 -19.55 6.69 -38.68
CA ASP A 672 -20.87 6.32 -39.23
C ASP A 672 -21.78 7.53 -39.55
N GLY A 673 -21.20 8.61 -40.10
CA GLY A 673 -21.94 9.83 -40.46
C GLY A 673 -22.21 10.78 -39.29
N VAL A 674 -21.61 10.55 -38.12
CA VAL A 674 -21.83 11.37 -36.93
C VAL A 674 -20.49 11.86 -36.37
N TRP A 675 -20.39 13.17 -36.14
CA TRP A 675 -19.33 13.73 -35.31
C TRP A 675 -19.67 13.54 -33.84
N LYS A 676 -18.89 12.70 -33.16
CA LYS A 676 -18.96 12.43 -31.73
C LYS A 676 -18.01 13.40 -31.00
N LEU A 677 -18.53 14.49 -30.45
CA LEU A 677 -17.77 15.48 -29.68
C LEU A 677 -17.85 15.10 -28.20
N ARG A 678 -16.71 14.89 -27.53
CA ARG A 678 -16.65 14.45 -26.12
C ARG A 678 -15.57 15.20 -25.36
N GLY A 679 -15.89 15.63 -24.15
CA GLY A 679 -14.95 16.36 -23.32
C GLY A 679 -15.54 16.74 -21.97
N PHE A 680 -15.10 17.88 -21.45
CA PHE A 680 -15.68 18.45 -20.24
C PHE A 680 -16.46 19.72 -20.55
N SER A 681 -17.36 20.09 -19.63
CA SER A 681 -17.98 21.41 -19.60
C SER A 681 -17.76 22.09 -18.26
N ASP A 682 -17.39 23.36 -18.32
CA ASP A 682 -17.37 24.28 -17.18
C ASP A 682 -18.66 25.07 -17.14
N LEU A 683 -19.42 24.92 -16.06
CA LEU A 683 -20.59 25.73 -15.76
C LEU A 683 -20.12 27.04 -15.12
N SER A 684 -20.35 28.15 -15.82
CA SER A 684 -20.24 29.50 -15.25
C SER A 684 -21.52 29.86 -14.48
N ALA A 685 -21.38 30.66 -13.41
CA ALA A 685 -22.52 31.07 -12.59
C ALA A 685 -23.60 31.76 -13.43
N GLY A 686 -24.85 31.42 -13.13
CA GLY A 686 -26.04 31.91 -13.83
C GLY A 686 -27.00 32.62 -12.88
N SER A 687 -28.07 33.21 -13.42
CA SER A 687 -29.12 33.82 -12.59
C SER A 687 -30.04 32.79 -11.94
N ALA A 688 -30.09 31.56 -12.47
CA ALA A 688 -30.89 30.47 -11.93
C ALA A 688 -30.19 29.66 -10.83
N THR A 689 -28.85 29.71 -10.75
CA THR A 689 -28.08 28.98 -9.74
C THR A 689 -26.69 29.59 -9.54
N ASP A 690 -26.25 29.61 -8.28
CA ASP A 690 -24.88 29.96 -7.91
C ASP A 690 -23.89 28.80 -8.10
N LEU A 691 -24.36 27.64 -8.53
CA LEU A 691 -23.52 26.47 -8.80
C LEU A 691 -22.47 26.80 -9.86
N ARG A 692 -21.22 26.52 -9.53
CA ARG A 692 -20.09 26.48 -10.44
C ARG A 692 -19.50 25.09 -10.35
N GLY A 693 -19.16 24.50 -11.48
CA GLY A 693 -18.77 23.10 -11.52
C GLY A 693 -18.10 22.72 -12.84
N ARG A 694 -17.45 21.57 -12.83
CA ARG A 694 -16.99 20.90 -14.05
C ARG A 694 -17.55 19.47 -14.09
N GLY A 695 -17.99 19.05 -15.26
CA GLY A 695 -18.33 17.65 -15.51
C GLY A 695 -18.24 17.31 -16.99
N GLY A 696 -18.98 16.29 -17.41
CA GLY A 696 -18.89 15.78 -18.77
C GLY A 696 -19.63 16.65 -19.77
N PHE A 697 -19.18 16.59 -21.02
CA PHE A 697 -19.87 17.14 -22.18
C PHE A 697 -19.90 16.11 -23.30
N LYS A 698 -21.06 15.95 -23.94
CA LYS A 698 -21.17 15.22 -25.20
C LYS A 698 -22.09 15.96 -26.18
N ALA A 699 -21.69 15.97 -27.44
CA ALA A 699 -22.52 16.41 -28.55
C ALA A 699 -22.35 15.45 -29.72
N ASP A 700 -23.46 15.11 -30.38
CA ASP A 700 -23.51 14.32 -31.61
C ASP A 700 -24.06 15.20 -32.72
N ILE A 701 -23.25 15.45 -33.75
CA ILE A 701 -23.67 16.16 -34.96
C ILE A 701 -23.87 15.11 -36.05
N THR A 702 -25.13 14.80 -36.35
CA THR A 702 -25.50 13.89 -37.44
C THR A 702 -25.44 14.64 -38.76
N VAL A 703 -24.53 14.20 -39.64
CA VAL A 703 -24.35 14.75 -40.98
C VAL A 703 -25.44 14.18 -41.89
N LEU A 704 -26.16 15.05 -42.58
CA LEU A 704 -27.23 14.65 -43.50
C LEU A 704 -26.74 14.66 -44.95
N GLU A 705 -26.96 15.74 -45.69
CA GLU A 705 -26.45 15.93 -47.05
C GLU A 705 -25.17 16.79 -47.01
N PRO A 706 -24.43 16.95 -48.12
CA PRO A 706 -23.35 17.91 -48.18
C PRO A 706 -23.85 19.34 -47.91
N GLY A 707 -23.52 19.85 -46.73
CA GLY A 707 -23.90 21.17 -46.24
C GLY A 707 -23.57 21.31 -44.74
N LEU A 708 -23.40 22.56 -44.28
CA LEU A 708 -23.26 22.84 -42.84
C LEU A 708 -24.61 23.18 -42.18
N GLY A 709 -25.57 23.63 -42.99
CA GLY A 709 -26.84 24.19 -42.51
C GLY A 709 -27.93 23.16 -42.29
N ASP A 710 -27.73 21.90 -42.69
CA ASP A 710 -28.71 20.82 -42.62
C ASP A 710 -28.44 19.82 -41.50
N ASP A 711 -27.28 19.93 -40.84
CA ASP A 711 -26.87 19.05 -39.74
C ASP A 711 -27.84 19.08 -38.55
N PHE A 712 -27.93 17.94 -37.86
CA PHE A 712 -28.74 17.76 -36.66
C PHE A 712 -27.85 17.59 -35.42
N LEU A 713 -28.07 18.43 -34.40
CA LEU A 713 -27.31 18.40 -33.14
C LEU A 713 -28.13 17.80 -32.00
N GLU A 714 -27.54 16.84 -31.28
CA GLU A 714 -27.97 16.40 -29.96
C GLU A 714 -26.85 16.63 -28.96
N TRP A 715 -27.10 17.35 -27.86
CA TRP A 715 -26.05 17.63 -26.88
C TRP A 715 -26.55 17.55 -25.44
N GLN A 716 -25.62 17.22 -24.54
CA GLN A 716 -25.86 17.08 -23.12
C GLN A 716 -24.60 17.42 -22.33
N PHE A 717 -24.78 17.95 -21.12
CA PHE A 717 -23.70 18.10 -20.15
C PHE A 717 -24.18 17.68 -18.76
N ASP A 718 -23.21 17.39 -17.90
CA ASP A 718 -23.44 17.31 -16.47
C ASP A 718 -22.28 17.96 -15.72
N THR A 719 -22.48 18.24 -14.44
CA THR A 719 -21.47 18.92 -13.64
C THR A 719 -21.61 18.60 -12.16
N TYR A 720 -20.45 18.51 -11.51
CA TYR A 720 -20.35 18.50 -10.05
C TYR A 720 -19.76 19.83 -9.60
N SER A 721 -20.31 20.40 -8.54
CA SER A 721 -19.74 21.63 -7.98
C SER A 721 -18.37 21.36 -7.36
N TRP A 722 -17.48 22.35 -7.48
CA TRP A 722 -16.15 22.32 -6.85
C TRP A 722 -16.21 22.43 -5.32
#